data_AF-B4PDN7-F1
#
_entry.id   AF-B4PDN7-F1
#
_cell.length_a   1.000
_cell.length_b   1.000
_cell.length_c   1.000
_cell.angle_alpha   90.00
_cell.angle_beta   90.00
_cell.angle_gamma   90.00
#
_symmetry.space_group_name_H-M   'P 1'
#
loop_
_entity.id
_entity.type
_entity.pdbx_description
1 polymer ?
#
loop_
_entity_poly.entity_id
_entity_poly.type
_entity_poly.pdbx_seq_one_letter_code
_entity_poly.pdbx_strand_id
1 'polypeptide(L)'
;MDSNIEVLMGFARNSESIHATINPLTVPFHPPPDSDVEMASVTSNAESDTNKSDTKSDTKTCAKSNAKLDGRSKLESEVKPQADPVEASPRKGHLKRTKECPAPLNATLQKLNWKWNLRILISNLYMKSEDRLPGACASKCLYNTSLCTERHRCSVLPDGPNFTAVQALRTTLHGQHYDTFLDILEMMVMQGVYPGEGVFDRLIDMAMILIAKEISVKELGDTYNKLIRTFFLLVDAFPPCWTALRPYYLSFLGVKSPALRHIRSSDSPQKLQFYLDLFEENLTHCSDEEIRQNTKFYEKFVFNFSEEEDANMSQETVFLRHVQQYDWLSGKLCLDDFKRMSPAVRLARLCDVLNMLTWVLEMEFLSWLDHNRLRQSESELNQENFKSFASIVFGMSAETRLTDIVKQIMRLYGQAVAKSMFPERQRILQRLVSLIIEVSNTAELKYVDNAVIYPNLGPKTRLLIADFFKIFRSQNPPKQISTYLKTIPLLDHPYLRYEFTDHFLRLFSFPKKLPFGPQKVVEEFTARQWIKYKLKSEIADDDDEQLSREEYLALLLNALKDYDKWLNLEGFWKYLKSKELVQPLTARISPAEMVVTEAPVFRLDTLEEKVPTWNAYMNNKILKGQPKVNLPVARINMAKMCVRYGEDVRQMRFLRRLLQIDVYKEVDVSDWLIYLNNFIGEPESMSPAGSASFFESGRI
;
A
#
# COMPACT_ATOMS: atom_id res chain seq x y z
N MET A 1 19.10 43.45 17.70
CA MET A 1 19.75 43.28 19.01
C MET A 1 19.52 41.86 19.52
N ASP A 2 19.91 40.88 18.71
CA ASP A 2 21.15 40.12 18.88
C ASP A 2 21.43 39.60 20.31
N SER A 3 21.75 38.32 20.53
CA SER A 3 22.35 37.36 19.59
C SER A 3 21.94 35.90 19.85
N ASN A 4 21.97 35.07 18.79
CA ASN A 4 22.42 33.66 18.77
C ASN A 4 21.97 32.97 17.46
N ILE A 5 22.68 33.22 16.37
CA ILE A 5 22.58 32.48 15.10
C ILE A 5 24.00 32.04 14.72
N GLU A 6 24.41 30.80 15.03
CA GLU A 6 25.62 30.18 14.42
C GLU A 6 25.82 28.66 14.69
N VAL A 7 24.83 27.81 14.40
CA VAL A 7 25.08 26.34 14.25
C VAL A 7 24.23 25.72 13.11
N LEU A 8 24.02 26.44 12.00
CA LEU A 8 23.06 26.04 10.96
C LEU A 8 23.56 26.16 9.50
N MET A 9 24.87 26.27 9.29
CA MET A 9 25.48 26.20 7.94
C MET A 9 26.47 25.03 7.84
N GLY A 10 26.08 23.97 7.13
CA GLY A 10 26.90 22.76 7.00
C GLY A 10 26.63 21.85 5.78
N PHE A 11 25.54 22.05 5.02
CA PHE A 11 25.21 21.22 3.85
C PHE A 11 24.64 22.00 2.65
N ALA A 12 24.88 23.31 2.58
CA ALA A 12 24.39 24.19 1.51
C ALA A 12 25.53 24.84 0.70
N ARG A 13 26.43 24.02 0.13
CA ARG A 13 27.45 24.44 -0.85
C ARG A 13 27.77 23.31 -1.84
N ASN A 14 27.18 23.40 -3.03
CA ASN A 14 27.77 23.04 -4.34
C ASN A 14 26.70 23.28 -5.41
N SER A 15 26.48 24.56 -5.72
CA SER A 15 25.54 25.05 -6.73
C SER A 15 26.15 26.27 -7.41
N GLU A 16 27.23 26.05 -8.16
CA GLU A 16 27.84 27.12 -8.96
C GLU A 16 27.02 27.36 -10.22
N SER A 17 26.63 28.61 -10.43
CA SER A 17 25.79 29.03 -11.55
C SER A 17 26.65 29.34 -12.78
N ILE A 18 26.34 28.70 -13.91
CA ILE A 18 26.74 29.20 -15.23
C ILE A 18 25.57 30.02 -15.76
N HIS A 19 25.64 31.35 -15.60
CA HIS A 19 24.69 32.27 -16.22
C HIS A 19 24.90 32.35 -17.73
N ALA A 20 24.06 31.67 -18.50
CA ALA A 20 23.89 31.91 -19.93
C ALA A 20 22.78 32.97 -20.14
N THR A 21 23.18 34.23 -20.35
CA THR A 21 22.24 35.32 -20.61
C THR A 21 21.64 35.21 -22.01
N ILE A 22 20.33 35.02 -22.12
CA ILE A 22 19.59 35.05 -23.39
C ILE A 22 18.53 36.15 -23.31
N ASN A 23 18.69 37.20 -24.12
CA ASN A 23 17.69 38.26 -24.27
C ASN A 23 16.50 37.77 -25.13
N PRO A 24 15.26 38.21 -24.84
CA PRO A 24 14.12 37.95 -25.71
C PRO A 24 14.17 38.85 -26.96
N LEU A 25 14.62 38.29 -28.08
CA LEU A 25 14.46 38.92 -29.40
C LEU A 25 13.19 38.39 -30.08
N THR A 26 12.15 39.23 -30.09
CA THR A 26 10.91 38.96 -30.80
C THR A 26 11.15 39.02 -32.31
N VAL A 27 11.04 37.89 -33.00
CA VAL A 27 11.11 37.81 -34.48
C VAL A 27 9.69 37.55 -35.01
N PRO A 28 9.16 38.37 -35.95
CA PRO A 28 7.84 38.14 -36.54
C PRO A 28 7.81 36.85 -37.38
N PHE A 29 6.72 36.09 -37.26
CA PHE A 29 6.47 34.94 -38.13
C PHE A 29 5.85 35.43 -39.44
N HIS A 30 6.60 35.33 -40.54
CA HIS A 30 6.04 35.44 -41.89
C HIS A 30 5.66 34.04 -42.40
N PRO A 31 4.47 33.85 -42.99
CA PRO A 31 4.14 32.61 -43.68
C PRO A 31 4.96 32.48 -44.98
N PRO A 32 5.37 31.26 -45.38
CA PRO A 32 5.86 31.02 -46.73
C PRO A 32 4.69 31.13 -47.74
N PRO A 33 4.96 31.55 -49.00
CA PRO A 33 3.93 31.66 -50.03
C PRO A 33 3.61 30.31 -50.69
N ASP A 34 2.45 30.22 -51.34
CA ASP A 34 2.06 29.10 -52.20
C ASP A 34 2.92 29.01 -53.48
N SER A 35 3.28 27.80 -53.89
CA SER A 35 3.64 27.48 -55.28
C SER A 35 3.50 25.98 -55.56
N ASP A 36 2.82 25.63 -56.65
CA ASP A 36 2.49 24.27 -57.07
C ASP A 36 3.68 23.45 -57.65
N VAL A 37 3.35 22.23 -58.13
CA VAL A 37 4.12 21.37 -59.06
C VAL A 37 5.32 20.63 -58.39
N GLU A 38 5.64 19.35 -58.64
CA GLU A 38 5.18 18.37 -59.65
C GLU A 38 5.05 16.93 -59.10
N MET A 39 4.33 16.07 -59.84
CA MET A 39 4.32 14.61 -59.66
C MET A 39 5.34 13.93 -60.59
N ALA A 40 6.34 13.24 -60.04
CA ALA A 40 7.28 12.44 -60.83
C ALA A 40 7.66 11.14 -60.11
N SER A 41 7.31 10.00 -60.73
CA SER A 41 7.72 8.66 -60.32
C SER A 41 8.89 8.14 -61.17
N VAL A 42 9.75 7.28 -60.62
CA VAL A 42 10.38 6.09 -61.27
C VAL A 42 11.32 5.37 -60.29
N THR A 43 11.75 4.15 -60.64
CA THR A 43 12.15 3.07 -59.73
C THR A 43 13.65 2.70 -59.70
N SER A 44 14.02 1.99 -58.62
CA SER A 44 14.91 0.79 -58.57
C SER A 44 16.44 0.89 -58.43
N ASN A 45 16.98 -0.09 -57.69
CA ASN A 45 18.36 -0.65 -57.70
C ASN A 45 19.51 0.21 -57.10
N ALA A 46 20.63 -0.35 -56.62
CA ALA A 46 20.96 -1.66 -56.02
C ALA A 46 22.36 -1.59 -55.32
N GLU A 47 22.80 -2.67 -54.69
CA GLU A 47 24.02 -2.82 -53.86
C GLU A 47 25.36 -2.50 -54.56
N SER A 48 26.39 -2.03 -53.82
CA SER A 48 27.65 -2.79 -53.56
C SER A 48 28.86 -1.97 -53.02
N ASP A 49 29.37 -2.38 -51.85
CA ASP A 49 30.77 -2.67 -51.48
C ASP A 49 32.03 -1.77 -51.72
N THR A 50 32.73 -1.54 -50.59
CA THR A 50 34.18 -1.77 -50.31
C THR A 50 35.29 -0.69 -50.43
N ASN A 51 36.28 -0.90 -49.54
CA ASN A 51 37.67 -0.38 -49.45
C ASN A 51 37.87 1.07 -48.95
N LYS A 52 38.66 1.37 -47.90
CA LYS A 52 40.03 0.96 -47.45
C LYS A 52 41.20 1.68 -48.14
N SER A 53 41.88 2.54 -47.39
CA SER A 53 43.35 2.64 -47.37
C SER A 53 43.85 3.47 -46.18
N ASP A 54 44.80 2.96 -45.40
CA ASP A 54 45.55 3.69 -44.37
C ASP A 54 46.53 4.71 -44.96
N THR A 55 47.10 5.61 -44.13
CA THR A 55 48.57 5.73 -43.90
C THR A 55 48.88 6.69 -42.74
N LYS A 56 50.02 6.45 -42.04
CA LYS A 56 50.50 7.15 -40.84
C LYS A 56 51.52 8.25 -41.17
N SER A 57 51.74 9.20 -40.24
CA SER A 57 53.09 9.67 -39.87
C SER A 57 53.12 10.45 -38.55
N ASP A 58 53.99 10.06 -37.61
CA ASP A 58 54.27 10.79 -36.35
C ASP A 58 55.30 11.92 -36.52
N THR A 59 55.29 12.95 -35.64
CA THR A 59 56.44 13.67 -34.99
C THR A 59 56.11 15.13 -34.59
N LYS A 60 56.83 15.86 -33.70
CA LYS A 60 57.49 15.55 -32.39
C LYS A 60 57.99 16.86 -31.70
N THR A 61 57.95 16.92 -30.35
CA THR A 61 58.83 17.72 -29.42
C THR A 61 58.84 19.28 -29.35
N CYS A 62 58.49 19.78 -28.15
CA CYS A 62 59.22 20.75 -27.26
C CYS A 62 59.67 22.18 -27.67
N ALA A 63 59.36 23.18 -26.80
CA ALA A 63 60.36 24.10 -26.18
C ALA A 63 59.86 24.87 -24.92
N LYS A 64 60.73 24.92 -23.87
CA LYS A 64 61.14 25.98 -22.87
C LYS A 64 60.26 27.26 -22.65
N SER A 65 60.27 27.97 -21.51
CA SER A 65 61.38 28.41 -20.61
C SER A 65 60.90 28.79 -19.17
N ASN A 66 61.59 28.45 -18.06
CA ASN A 66 62.57 29.25 -17.25
C ASN A 66 62.11 30.66 -16.73
N ALA A 67 62.48 31.17 -15.51
CA ALA A 67 63.12 30.60 -14.30
C ALA A 67 63.26 31.63 -13.11
N LYS A 68 63.66 31.17 -11.88
CA LYS A 68 64.36 31.89 -10.75
C LYS A 68 63.56 32.99 -9.97
N LEU A 69 63.89 33.53 -8.77
CA LEU A 69 64.82 33.36 -7.59
C LEU A 69 64.30 34.30 -6.43
N ASP A 70 64.74 34.41 -5.14
CA ASP A 70 65.64 33.73 -4.16
C ASP A 70 65.29 34.20 -2.70
N GLY A 71 65.89 33.60 -1.65
CA GLY A 71 66.07 34.18 -0.29
C GLY A 71 65.17 33.60 0.83
N ARG A 72 65.65 33.01 1.95
CA ARG A 72 66.55 33.43 3.07
C ARG A 72 65.89 34.38 4.10
N SER A 73 66.07 34.24 5.43
CA SER A 73 66.80 33.22 6.23
C SER A 73 66.63 33.36 7.77
N LYS A 74 67.05 32.32 8.53
CA LYS A 74 67.48 32.32 9.98
C LYS A 74 66.38 32.42 11.05
N LEU A 75 66.14 31.36 11.85
CA LEU A 75 66.78 30.96 13.16
C LEU A 75 66.05 31.61 14.37
N GLU A 76 65.93 31.04 15.58
CA GLU A 76 66.39 29.79 16.25
C GLU A 76 65.34 29.45 17.38
N SER A 77 65.38 28.47 18.31
CA SER A 77 66.39 27.50 18.80
C SER A 77 65.75 26.22 19.46
N GLU A 78 66.57 25.50 20.24
CA GLU A 78 66.41 24.51 21.34
C GLU A 78 65.04 24.32 22.07
N VAL A 79 64.70 23.16 22.69
CA VAL A 79 65.47 21.92 23.01
C VAL A 79 64.61 20.63 23.01
N LYS A 80 65.26 19.44 22.95
CA LYS A 80 64.71 18.05 22.91
C LYS A 80 64.57 17.42 24.32
N PRO A 81 64.07 16.17 24.55
CA PRO A 81 63.72 15.03 23.64
C PRO A 81 62.20 14.66 23.73
N GLN A 82 61.62 13.46 23.59
CA GLN A 82 61.97 12.02 23.35
C GLN A 82 60.62 11.28 23.03
N ALA A 83 60.47 10.10 22.41
CA ALA A 83 61.15 9.29 21.37
C ALA A 83 60.17 8.15 20.96
N ASP A 84 60.01 7.95 19.65
CA ASP A 84 59.33 6.84 18.94
C ASP A 84 60.34 5.71 18.58
N PRO A 85 60.01 4.61 17.85
CA PRO A 85 58.78 3.77 17.73
C PRO A 85 59.08 2.22 17.67
N VAL A 86 58.07 1.40 17.26
CA VAL A 86 58.14 0.00 16.71
C VAL A 86 58.69 -1.16 17.62
N GLU A 87 58.50 -2.49 17.39
CA GLU A 87 57.80 -3.31 16.37
C GLU A 87 57.33 -4.71 16.89
N ALA A 88 56.39 -5.34 16.18
CA ALA A 88 56.13 -6.80 16.02
C ALA A 88 55.81 -7.75 17.21
N SER A 89 55.19 -8.89 16.86
CA SER A 89 54.71 -9.97 17.74
C SER A 89 55.63 -11.21 17.79
N PRO A 90 55.39 -12.15 18.72
CA PRO A 90 54.98 -13.48 18.24
C PRO A 90 53.86 -14.18 19.05
N ARG A 91 53.34 -15.30 18.51
CA ARG A 91 52.22 -16.10 19.05
C ARG A 91 52.68 -17.31 19.88
N LYS A 92 51.94 -17.68 20.94
CA LYS A 92 51.29 -19.00 21.15
C LYS A 92 50.50 -19.02 22.47
N GLY A 93 49.37 -19.76 22.51
CA GLY A 93 48.40 -19.71 23.61
C GLY A 93 48.40 -20.93 24.54
N HIS A 94 47.42 -21.00 25.45
CA HIS A 94 47.15 -22.20 26.26
C HIS A 94 45.67 -22.32 26.64
N LEU A 95 45.14 -23.55 26.66
CA LEU A 95 43.79 -23.84 27.19
C LEU A 95 43.73 -23.64 28.72
N LYS A 96 42.59 -23.18 29.23
CA LYS A 96 42.03 -23.68 30.50
C LYS A 96 40.53 -23.99 30.36
N ARG A 97 40.12 -25.08 31.01
CA ARG A 97 38.80 -25.71 30.94
C ARG A 97 37.92 -25.25 32.11
N THR A 98 36.61 -25.22 31.88
CA THR A 98 35.51 -25.46 32.85
C THR A 98 35.81 -25.37 34.36
N LYS A 99 35.12 -24.46 35.04
CA LYS A 99 34.55 -24.73 36.37
C LYS A 99 33.03 -24.58 36.29
N GLU A 100 32.33 -25.70 36.24
CA GLU A 100 30.91 -25.74 36.59
C GLU A 100 30.78 -25.75 38.12
N CYS A 101 29.69 -25.17 38.64
CA CYS A 101 29.16 -25.52 39.95
C CYS A 101 27.64 -25.27 39.91
N PRO A 102 26.78 -26.29 40.09
CA PRO A 102 25.35 -26.20 39.76
C PRO A 102 24.49 -25.64 40.91
N ALA A 103 23.57 -24.74 40.57
CA ALA A 103 22.47 -24.30 41.44
C ALA A 103 21.21 -23.97 40.58
N PRO A 104 19.97 -24.11 41.10
CA PRO A 104 18.79 -24.32 40.26
C PRO A 104 18.24 -23.05 39.57
N LEU A 105 18.39 -22.96 38.25
CA LEU A 105 18.01 -21.80 37.43
C LEU A 105 16.59 -21.88 36.79
N ASN A 106 15.83 -22.94 37.08
CA ASN A 106 14.64 -23.30 36.30
C ASN A 106 13.43 -22.37 36.50
N ALA A 107 13.28 -21.70 37.64
CA ALA A 107 12.15 -20.78 37.88
C ALA A 107 12.36 -19.40 37.26
N THR A 108 13.61 -18.91 37.22
CA THR A 108 13.95 -17.56 36.75
C THR A 108 13.92 -17.48 35.22
N LEU A 109 14.43 -18.51 34.52
CA LEU A 109 14.34 -18.60 33.04
C LEU A 109 12.89 -18.57 32.55
N GLN A 110 11.98 -19.29 33.21
CA GLN A 110 10.57 -19.36 32.81
C GLN A 110 9.86 -18.00 32.83
N LYS A 111 10.19 -17.13 33.81
CA LYS A 111 9.64 -15.76 33.88
C LYS A 111 10.22 -14.79 32.85
N LEU A 112 11.42 -15.08 32.34
CA LEU A 112 12.04 -14.31 31.24
C LEU A 112 11.46 -14.72 29.88
N ASN A 113 11.27 -16.02 29.66
CA ASN A 113 10.82 -16.58 28.39
C ASN A 113 9.47 -16.00 27.92
N TRP A 114 8.41 -16.02 28.75
CA TRP A 114 7.09 -15.56 28.31
C TRP A 114 7.03 -14.06 28.00
N LYS A 115 7.77 -13.21 28.73
CA LYS A 115 7.85 -11.76 28.44
C LYS A 115 8.57 -11.49 27.13
N TRP A 116 9.59 -12.29 26.81
CA TRP A 116 10.31 -12.20 25.55
C TRP A 116 9.43 -12.70 24.39
N ASN A 117 8.75 -13.84 24.55
CA ASN A 117 7.76 -14.35 23.60
C ASN A 117 6.64 -13.35 23.29
N LEU A 118 6.03 -12.72 24.31
CA LEU A 118 5.00 -11.69 24.11
C LEU A 118 5.56 -10.44 23.40
N ARG A 119 6.83 -10.07 23.66
CA ARG A 119 7.49 -8.99 22.90
C ARG A 119 7.63 -9.36 21.42
N ILE A 120 8.08 -10.56 21.10
CA ILE A 120 8.23 -11.01 19.71
C ILE A 120 6.87 -11.15 19.03
N LEU A 121 5.86 -11.70 19.71
CA LEU A 121 4.50 -11.80 19.17
C LEU A 121 3.94 -10.43 18.77
N ILE A 122 3.98 -9.45 19.67
CA ILE A 122 3.50 -8.09 19.38
C ILE A 122 4.40 -7.40 18.35
N SER A 123 5.72 -7.63 18.38
CA SER A 123 6.64 -7.16 17.34
C SER A 123 6.26 -7.69 15.96
N ASN A 124 5.91 -8.98 15.85
CA ASN A 124 5.53 -9.60 14.59
C ASN A 124 4.21 -9.00 14.06
N LEU A 125 3.20 -8.78 14.94
CA LEU A 125 1.95 -8.07 14.57
C LEU A 125 2.21 -6.63 14.09
N TYR A 126 3.11 -5.91 14.76
CA TYR A 126 3.44 -4.52 14.43
C TYR A 126 4.26 -4.37 13.14
N MET A 127 5.18 -5.32 12.89
CA MET A 127 6.10 -5.33 11.75
C MET A 127 5.51 -5.94 10.47
N LYS A 128 4.45 -6.76 10.54
CA LYS A 128 3.81 -7.36 9.36
C LYS A 128 2.82 -6.37 8.72
N SER A 129 3.36 -5.35 8.03
CA SER A 129 2.57 -4.31 7.34
C SER A 129 1.47 -4.87 6.42
N GLU A 130 1.72 -6.02 5.80
CA GLU A 130 0.74 -6.81 5.02
C GLU A 130 -0.60 -7.02 5.76
N ASP A 131 -0.56 -7.42 7.03
CA ASP A 131 -1.78 -7.70 7.82
C ASP A 131 -2.51 -6.43 8.27
N ARG A 132 -1.88 -5.26 8.10
CA ARG A 132 -2.42 -3.97 8.52
C ARG A 132 -3.30 -3.30 7.46
N LEU A 133 -3.34 -3.84 6.23
CA LEU A 133 -4.40 -3.55 5.25
C LEU A 133 -4.84 -4.85 4.56
N PRO A 134 -5.72 -5.65 5.20
CA PRO A 134 -6.24 -6.85 4.56
C PRO A 134 -6.97 -6.49 3.26
N GLY A 135 -6.67 -7.24 2.19
CA GLY A 135 -7.29 -7.01 0.87
C GLY A 135 -6.66 -5.91 0.01
N ALA A 136 -5.70 -5.13 0.55
CA ALA A 136 -4.82 -4.28 -0.26
C ALA A 136 -3.78 -5.11 -1.03
N CYS A 137 -3.20 -4.55 -2.09
CA CYS A 137 -2.16 -5.24 -2.85
C CYS A 137 -0.77 -5.00 -2.27
N ALA A 138 -0.11 -6.08 -1.85
CA ALA A 138 1.27 -6.04 -1.37
C ALA A 138 2.23 -5.77 -2.55
N SER A 139 2.88 -4.61 -2.57
CA SER A 139 3.89 -4.27 -3.58
C SER A 139 5.10 -5.21 -3.48
N LYS A 140 5.74 -5.50 -4.62
CA LYS A 140 6.96 -6.35 -4.70
C LYS A 140 8.06 -5.93 -3.71
N CYS A 141 8.10 -4.64 -3.40
CA CYS A 141 8.99 -4.00 -2.43
C CYS A 141 8.92 -4.59 -1.02
N LEU A 142 7.73 -4.96 -0.54
CA LEU A 142 7.50 -5.46 0.82
C LEU A 142 8.20 -6.81 1.07
N TYR A 143 8.39 -7.61 0.01
CA TYR A 143 9.07 -8.90 0.10
C TYR A 143 10.60 -8.79 0.18
N ASN A 144 11.16 -7.60 -0.09
CA ASN A 144 12.61 -7.32 0.06
C ASN A 144 12.84 -5.81 0.33
N THR A 145 12.63 -5.39 1.58
CA THR A 145 12.86 -4.00 2.04
C THR A 145 14.27 -3.49 1.72
N SER A 146 15.29 -4.35 1.76
CA SER A 146 16.68 -3.98 1.43
C SER A 146 16.79 -3.49 -0.02
N LEU A 147 16.28 -4.28 -0.96
CA LEU A 147 16.29 -3.96 -2.39
C LEU A 147 15.41 -2.74 -2.71
N CYS A 148 14.27 -2.57 -2.01
CA CYS A 148 13.46 -1.36 -2.14
C CYS A 148 14.17 -0.11 -1.60
N THR A 149 14.88 -0.24 -0.49
CA THR A 149 15.65 0.88 0.09
C THR A 149 16.76 1.33 -0.87
N GLU A 150 17.50 0.36 -1.40
CA GLU A 150 18.56 0.55 -2.41
C GLU A 150 18.02 1.16 -3.72
N ARG A 151 17.01 0.53 -4.34
CA ARG A 151 16.58 0.86 -5.70
C ARG A 151 15.51 1.94 -5.81
N HIS A 152 14.73 2.20 -4.75
CA HIS A 152 13.58 3.12 -4.80
C HIS A 152 13.68 4.24 -3.75
N ARG A 153 14.03 3.91 -2.49
CA ARG A 153 14.04 4.92 -1.41
C ARG A 153 15.23 5.89 -1.51
N CYS A 154 16.42 5.36 -1.80
CA CYS A 154 17.68 6.11 -1.86
C CYS A 154 18.24 6.28 -3.28
N SER A 155 17.51 5.80 -4.29
CA SER A 155 17.92 5.87 -5.70
C SER A 155 17.57 7.22 -6.34
N VAL A 156 18.25 7.50 -7.46
CA VAL A 156 17.95 8.61 -8.38
C VAL A 156 16.64 8.36 -9.14
N LEU A 157 16.27 9.26 -10.06
CA LEU A 157 15.16 9.05 -10.99
C LEU A 157 15.42 7.78 -11.86
N PRO A 158 14.40 6.98 -12.21
CA PRO A 158 14.53 5.97 -13.27
C PRO A 158 14.96 6.60 -14.60
N ASP A 159 15.49 5.76 -15.50
CA ASP A 159 15.91 6.18 -16.84
C ASP A 159 14.75 6.85 -17.60
N GLY A 160 15.03 8.02 -18.16
CA GLY A 160 14.05 8.81 -18.90
C GLY A 160 13.85 8.33 -20.34
N PRO A 161 12.73 8.69 -20.97
CA PRO A 161 12.42 8.26 -22.33
C PRO A 161 13.23 9.07 -23.34
N ASN A 162 13.74 8.41 -24.40
CA ASN A 162 14.38 9.13 -25.49
C ASN A 162 13.34 9.94 -26.31
N PHE A 163 13.79 10.96 -27.03
CA PHE A 163 12.91 11.87 -27.78
C PHE A 163 11.99 11.12 -28.77
N THR A 164 12.50 10.09 -29.44
CA THR A 164 11.75 9.27 -30.39
C THR A 164 10.60 8.52 -29.69
N ALA A 165 10.83 7.97 -28.49
CA ALA A 165 9.80 7.30 -27.70
C ALA A 165 8.73 8.27 -27.20
N VAL A 166 9.12 9.45 -26.71
CA VAL A 166 8.17 10.52 -26.32
C VAL A 166 7.33 10.97 -27.50
N GLN A 167 7.95 11.18 -28.66
CA GLN A 167 7.26 11.58 -29.88
C GLN A 167 6.35 10.46 -30.40
N ALA A 168 6.74 9.19 -30.30
CA ALA A 168 5.92 8.04 -30.68
C ALA A 168 4.70 7.86 -29.77
N LEU A 169 4.85 7.99 -28.44
CA LEU A 169 3.72 8.04 -27.50
C LEU A 169 2.77 9.19 -27.84
N ARG A 170 3.31 10.36 -28.19
CA ARG A 170 2.52 11.53 -28.58
C ARG A 170 1.77 11.31 -29.90
N THR A 171 2.44 10.84 -30.95
CA THR A 171 1.79 10.64 -32.27
C THR A 171 0.80 9.49 -32.28
N THR A 172 1.08 8.37 -31.60
CA THR A 172 0.11 7.26 -31.49
C THR A 172 -1.15 7.66 -30.74
N LEU A 173 -1.03 8.44 -29.66
CA LEU A 173 -2.18 8.94 -28.90
C LEU A 173 -3.02 9.95 -29.70
N HIS A 174 -2.38 10.91 -30.40
CA HIS A 174 -3.09 11.84 -31.30
C HIS A 174 -3.75 11.13 -32.49
N GLY A 175 -3.06 10.15 -33.09
CA GLY A 175 -3.56 9.32 -34.19
C GLY A 175 -4.55 8.23 -33.77
N GLN A 176 -4.95 8.19 -32.49
CA GLN A 176 -5.92 7.24 -31.93
C GLN A 176 -5.52 5.76 -32.07
N HIS A 177 -4.22 5.51 -32.24
CA HIS A 177 -3.59 4.19 -32.27
C HIS A 177 -3.38 3.68 -30.84
N TYR A 178 -4.47 3.59 -30.07
CA TYR A 178 -4.45 3.32 -28.63
C TYR A 178 -3.78 1.98 -28.28
N ASP A 179 -3.94 0.95 -29.12
CA ASP A 179 -3.31 -0.34 -28.88
C ASP A 179 -1.76 -0.24 -28.97
N THR A 180 -1.25 0.45 -29.99
CA THR A 180 0.18 0.73 -30.20
C THR A 180 0.75 1.64 -29.11
N PHE A 181 -0.01 2.64 -28.66
CA PHE A 181 0.37 3.49 -27.52
C PHE A 181 0.61 2.65 -26.26
N LEU A 182 -0.26 1.68 -25.99
CA LEU A 182 -0.13 0.75 -24.86
C LEU A 182 1.04 -0.23 -25.04
N ASP A 183 1.31 -0.73 -26.26
CA ASP A 183 2.51 -1.55 -26.52
C ASP A 183 3.82 -0.80 -26.27
N ILE A 184 3.90 0.48 -26.66
CA ILE A 184 5.07 1.31 -26.38
C ILE A 184 5.26 1.45 -24.86
N LEU A 185 4.19 1.71 -24.11
CA LEU A 185 4.27 1.79 -22.64
C LEU A 185 4.68 0.47 -21.98
N GLU A 186 4.14 -0.67 -22.42
CA GLU A 186 4.55 -1.99 -21.89
C GLU A 186 6.00 -2.34 -22.28
N MET A 187 6.45 -1.95 -23.49
CA MET A 187 7.85 -2.09 -23.89
C MET A 187 8.78 -1.25 -23.02
N MET A 188 8.41 -0.01 -22.70
CA MET A 188 9.19 0.88 -21.82
C MET A 188 9.25 0.36 -20.38
N VAL A 189 8.14 -0.20 -19.86
CA VAL A 189 8.12 -0.95 -18.59
C VAL A 189 9.13 -2.11 -18.60
N MET A 190 9.15 -2.91 -19.67
CA MET A 190 10.08 -4.04 -19.82
C MET A 190 11.55 -3.61 -19.97
N GLN A 191 11.80 -2.37 -20.43
CA GLN A 191 13.12 -1.75 -20.51
C GLN A 191 13.54 -1.04 -19.21
N GLY A 192 12.63 -0.85 -18.25
CA GLY A 192 12.89 -0.06 -17.03
C GLY A 192 12.86 1.46 -17.25
N VAL A 193 12.38 1.92 -18.41
CA VAL A 193 12.32 3.33 -18.80
C VAL A 193 11.00 3.95 -18.33
N TYR A 194 11.07 4.99 -17.50
CA TYR A 194 9.88 5.68 -17.03
C TYR A 194 9.32 6.60 -18.14
N PRO A 195 8.06 6.46 -18.57
CA PRO A 195 7.52 7.20 -19.72
C PRO A 195 7.26 8.70 -19.47
N GLY A 196 7.41 9.18 -18.24
CA GLY A 196 7.35 10.61 -17.90
C GLY A 196 6.06 11.08 -17.22
N GLU A 197 5.98 12.39 -16.95
CA GLU A 197 4.81 13.00 -16.32
C GLU A 197 3.56 12.92 -17.21
N GLY A 198 2.38 12.80 -16.58
CA GLY A 198 1.10 12.76 -17.29
C GLY A 198 0.72 11.40 -17.88
N VAL A 199 1.59 10.39 -17.88
CA VAL A 199 1.25 9.04 -18.38
C VAL A 199 0.02 8.46 -17.66
N PHE A 200 0.00 8.54 -16.33
CA PHE A 200 -1.09 8.03 -15.51
C PHE A 200 -2.38 8.85 -15.68
N ASP A 201 -2.25 10.15 -15.95
CA ASP A 201 -3.38 11.00 -16.35
C ASP A 201 -3.99 10.52 -17.67
N ARG A 202 -3.17 10.19 -18.68
CA ARG A 202 -3.68 9.71 -19.97
C ARG A 202 -4.35 8.35 -19.90
N LEU A 203 -3.81 7.45 -19.08
CA LEU A 203 -4.43 6.14 -18.86
C LEU A 203 -5.78 6.27 -18.14
N ILE A 204 -5.94 7.23 -17.22
CA ILE A 204 -7.23 7.55 -16.61
C ILE A 204 -8.17 8.28 -17.59
N ASP A 205 -7.69 9.25 -18.38
CA ASP A 205 -8.47 9.90 -19.44
C ASP A 205 -9.07 8.85 -20.38
N MET A 206 -8.23 7.93 -20.89
CA MET A 206 -8.65 6.81 -21.74
C MET A 206 -9.66 5.91 -21.02
N ALA A 207 -9.45 5.58 -19.75
CA ALA A 207 -10.35 4.71 -18.98
C ALA A 207 -11.75 5.34 -18.78
N MET A 208 -11.83 6.67 -18.81
CA MET A 208 -13.09 7.41 -18.82
C MET A 208 -13.71 7.47 -20.22
N ILE A 209 -12.98 7.93 -21.25
CA ILE A 209 -13.57 8.39 -22.53
C ILE A 209 -13.47 7.43 -23.72
N LEU A 210 -12.74 6.31 -23.63
CA LEU A 210 -12.51 5.41 -24.78
C LEU A 210 -13.84 4.80 -25.28
N ILE A 211 -14.25 5.11 -26.52
CA ILE A 211 -15.48 4.58 -27.15
C ILE A 211 -15.19 3.84 -28.45
N ALA A 212 -16.08 2.92 -28.84
CA ALA A 212 -15.99 2.19 -30.10
C ALA A 212 -16.37 3.10 -31.27
N LYS A 213 -15.37 3.79 -31.83
CA LYS A 213 -15.44 4.42 -33.14
C LYS A 213 -14.73 3.52 -34.15
N GLU A 214 -15.49 2.94 -35.08
CA GLU A 214 -15.03 2.00 -36.14
C GLU A 214 -14.42 0.65 -35.66
N ILE A 215 -13.75 0.65 -34.50
CA ILE A 215 -13.26 -0.52 -33.75
C ILE A 215 -14.43 -1.41 -33.30
N SER A 216 -14.29 -2.74 -33.39
CA SER A 216 -15.35 -3.65 -32.93
C SER A 216 -15.51 -3.65 -31.41
N VAL A 217 -16.70 -4.07 -30.93
CA VAL A 217 -17.02 -4.15 -29.50
C VAL A 217 -16.05 -5.09 -28.75
N LYS A 218 -15.51 -6.11 -29.44
CA LYS A 218 -14.52 -7.02 -28.86
C LYS A 218 -13.17 -6.32 -28.71
N GLU A 219 -12.68 -5.69 -29.77
CA GLU A 219 -11.39 -4.98 -29.77
C GLU A 219 -11.39 -3.82 -28.77
N LEU A 220 -12.50 -3.06 -28.64
CA LEU A 220 -12.66 -2.08 -27.56
C LEU A 220 -12.49 -2.72 -26.18
N GLY A 221 -13.10 -3.89 -25.97
CA GLY A 221 -12.96 -4.65 -24.73
C GLY A 221 -11.52 -5.12 -24.47
N ASP A 222 -10.84 -5.62 -25.50
CA ASP A 222 -9.47 -6.11 -25.42
C ASP A 222 -8.47 -4.94 -25.20
N THR A 223 -8.63 -3.80 -25.89
CA THR A 223 -7.85 -2.57 -25.67
C THR A 223 -8.09 -1.96 -24.29
N TYR A 224 -9.32 -1.97 -23.77
CA TYR A 224 -9.60 -1.50 -22.41
C TYR A 224 -8.99 -2.43 -21.35
N ASN A 225 -9.07 -3.75 -21.54
CA ASN A 225 -8.37 -4.71 -20.67
C ASN A 225 -6.84 -4.50 -20.69
N LYS A 226 -6.25 -4.23 -21.87
CA LYS A 226 -4.85 -3.86 -22.04
C LYS A 226 -4.53 -2.57 -21.27
N LEU A 227 -5.35 -1.52 -21.42
CA LEU A 227 -5.24 -0.24 -20.70
C LEU A 227 -5.19 -0.41 -19.17
N ILE A 228 -6.13 -1.16 -18.58
CA ILE A 228 -6.16 -1.44 -17.14
C ILE A 228 -4.88 -2.20 -16.73
N ARG A 229 -4.46 -3.20 -17.52
CA ARG A 229 -3.21 -3.95 -17.29
C ARG A 229 -1.98 -3.05 -17.34
N THR A 230 -1.85 -2.20 -18.36
CA THR A 230 -0.69 -1.33 -18.56
C THR A 230 -0.56 -0.29 -17.44
N PHE A 231 -1.66 0.28 -16.93
CA PHE A 231 -1.62 1.12 -15.73
C PHE A 231 -1.05 0.36 -14.52
N PHE A 232 -1.54 -0.85 -14.26
CA PHE A 232 -1.05 -1.65 -13.14
C PHE A 232 0.42 -2.10 -13.34
N LEU A 233 0.84 -2.47 -14.55
CA LEU A 233 2.24 -2.77 -14.86
C LEU A 233 3.17 -1.57 -14.62
N LEU A 234 2.75 -0.35 -14.97
CA LEU A 234 3.50 0.87 -14.71
C LEU A 234 3.65 1.15 -13.21
N VAL A 235 2.59 1.01 -12.42
CA VAL A 235 2.67 1.18 -10.95
C VAL A 235 3.54 0.10 -10.31
N ASP A 236 3.52 -1.13 -10.83
CA ASP A 236 4.26 -2.27 -10.27
C ASP A 236 5.76 -2.26 -10.67
N ALA A 237 6.13 -1.54 -11.75
CA ALA A 237 7.50 -1.32 -12.21
C ALA A 237 8.12 -0.01 -11.68
N PHE A 238 7.32 1.05 -11.53
CA PHE A 238 7.73 2.36 -11.06
C PHE A 238 6.97 2.74 -9.77
N PRO A 239 7.13 1.98 -8.67
CA PRO A 239 6.23 2.05 -7.52
C PRO A 239 6.26 3.40 -6.80
N PRO A 240 5.14 3.83 -6.20
CA PRO A 240 5.02 5.13 -5.52
C PRO A 240 5.88 5.25 -4.26
N CYS A 241 6.54 4.17 -3.83
CA CYS A 241 7.57 4.19 -2.80
C CYS A 241 8.95 4.70 -3.28
N TRP A 242 9.10 4.98 -4.58
CA TRP A 242 10.32 5.53 -5.16
C TRP A 242 10.40 7.04 -4.92
N THR A 243 11.32 7.48 -4.06
CA THR A 243 11.37 8.86 -3.56
C THR A 243 11.52 9.88 -4.68
N ALA A 244 12.31 9.57 -5.72
CA ALA A 244 12.48 10.43 -6.89
C ALA A 244 11.19 10.59 -7.73
N LEU A 245 10.30 9.60 -7.73
CA LEU A 245 8.99 9.66 -8.42
C LEU A 245 7.89 10.33 -7.58
N ARG A 246 8.14 10.60 -6.30
CA ARG A 246 7.18 11.21 -5.37
C ARG A 246 6.53 12.51 -5.89
N PRO A 247 7.25 13.45 -6.55
CA PRO A 247 6.62 14.66 -7.11
C PRO A 247 5.62 14.34 -8.23
N TYR A 248 5.94 13.38 -9.10
CA TYR A 248 5.11 12.97 -10.24
C TYR A 248 3.82 12.30 -9.76
N TYR A 249 3.89 11.42 -8.77
CA TYR A 249 2.71 10.81 -8.17
C TYR A 249 1.84 11.83 -7.40
N LEU A 250 2.43 12.83 -6.73
CA LEU A 250 1.67 13.91 -6.09
C LEU A 250 1.01 14.84 -7.11
N SER A 251 1.69 15.16 -8.22
CA SER A 251 1.14 15.88 -9.38
C SER A 251 -0.07 15.15 -9.94
N PHE A 252 0.09 13.85 -10.26
CA PHE A 252 -0.97 12.95 -10.70
C PHE A 252 -2.16 12.86 -9.74
N LEU A 253 -1.94 12.84 -8.42
CA LEU A 253 -3.02 12.83 -7.42
C LEU A 253 -3.75 14.18 -7.27
N GLY A 254 -3.28 15.25 -7.94
CA GLY A 254 -3.83 16.60 -7.83
C GLY A 254 -3.41 17.33 -6.55
N VAL A 255 -2.26 16.97 -5.96
CA VAL A 255 -1.73 17.62 -4.75
C VAL A 255 -0.90 18.84 -5.13
N LYS A 256 -1.33 20.03 -4.72
CA LYS A 256 -0.62 21.30 -4.94
C LYS A 256 0.74 21.31 -4.21
N SER A 257 1.82 20.99 -4.92
CA SER A 257 3.19 20.94 -4.38
C SER A 257 3.70 22.31 -3.89
N PRO A 258 4.31 22.42 -2.69
CA PRO A 258 4.86 23.68 -2.18
C PRO A 258 5.92 24.33 -3.08
N ALA A 259 6.69 23.53 -3.82
CA ALA A 259 7.78 24.02 -4.69
C ALA A 259 7.31 24.53 -6.06
N LEU A 260 6.10 24.15 -6.51
CA LEU A 260 5.58 24.47 -7.85
C LEU A 260 4.52 25.60 -7.84
N ARG A 261 4.43 26.36 -6.75
CA ARG A 261 3.39 27.39 -6.51
C ARG A 261 3.31 28.54 -7.53
N HIS A 262 4.29 28.68 -8.43
CA HIS A 262 4.47 29.89 -9.25
C HIS A 262 3.96 29.83 -10.71
N ILE A 263 3.49 28.69 -11.24
CA ILE A 263 3.19 28.57 -12.68
C ILE A 263 1.73 28.16 -13.02
N ARG A 264 1.02 27.41 -12.15
CA ARG A 264 -0.39 27.00 -12.43
C ARG A 264 -1.30 27.13 -11.20
N SER A 265 -1.92 28.29 -11.05
CA SER A 265 -3.05 28.51 -10.14
C SER A 265 -4.35 27.93 -10.73
N SER A 266 -4.46 26.60 -10.72
CA SER A 266 -5.72 25.90 -11.01
C SER A 266 -6.45 25.59 -9.70
N ASP A 267 -7.72 25.97 -9.61
CA ASP A 267 -8.63 25.55 -8.52
C ASP A 267 -9.44 24.29 -8.87
N SER A 268 -8.90 23.49 -9.80
CA SER A 268 -9.30 22.10 -9.99
C SER A 268 -9.26 21.33 -8.67
N PRO A 269 -10.32 20.56 -8.32
CA PRO A 269 -10.32 19.70 -7.15
C PRO A 269 -9.24 18.60 -7.24
N GLN A 270 -8.92 18.01 -6.10
CA GLN A 270 -8.02 16.86 -6.02
C GLN A 270 -8.57 15.68 -6.83
N LYS A 271 -7.70 14.86 -7.44
CA LYS A 271 -8.15 13.82 -8.38
C LYS A 271 -9.12 12.80 -7.75
N LEU A 272 -8.86 12.36 -6.50
CA LEU A 272 -9.79 11.45 -5.82
C LEU A 272 -11.14 12.11 -5.54
N GLN A 273 -11.16 13.37 -5.10
CA GLN A 273 -12.40 14.15 -4.87
C GLN A 273 -13.24 14.22 -6.15
N PHE A 274 -12.64 14.61 -7.28
CA PHE A 274 -13.30 14.69 -8.58
C PHE A 274 -13.99 13.37 -9.00
N TYR A 275 -13.33 12.22 -8.82
CA TYR A 275 -13.92 10.93 -9.18
C TYR A 275 -14.96 10.43 -8.16
N LEU A 276 -14.88 10.83 -6.90
CA LEU A 276 -15.93 10.56 -5.91
C LEU A 276 -17.19 11.40 -6.17
N ASP A 277 -17.02 12.66 -6.57
CA ASP A 277 -18.14 13.54 -6.96
C ASP A 277 -18.87 13.00 -8.20
N LEU A 278 -18.13 12.58 -9.23
CA LEU A 278 -18.70 11.91 -10.41
C LEU A 278 -19.36 10.57 -10.08
N PHE A 279 -18.80 9.80 -9.13
CA PHE A 279 -19.38 8.55 -8.68
C PHE A 279 -20.69 8.76 -7.92
N GLU A 280 -20.77 9.80 -7.10
CA GLU A 280 -21.99 10.21 -6.41
C GLU A 280 -23.08 10.67 -7.39
N GLU A 281 -22.74 11.49 -8.38
CA GLU A 281 -23.62 11.90 -9.47
C GLU A 281 -24.20 10.66 -10.20
N ASN A 282 -23.33 9.74 -10.65
CA ASN A 282 -23.74 8.58 -11.43
C ASN A 282 -24.54 7.55 -10.62
N LEU A 283 -24.35 7.43 -9.31
CA LEU A 283 -25.19 6.59 -8.44
C LEU A 283 -26.64 7.07 -8.30
N THR A 284 -26.93 8.33 -8.62
CA THR A 284 -28.31 8.83 -8.71
C THR A 284 -28.97 8.49 -10.05
N HIS A 285 -28.19 8.25 -11.10
CA HIS A 285 -28.66 7.94 -12.45
C HIS A 285 -28.78 6.44 -12.75
N CYS A 286 -28.12 5.58 -11.98
CA CYS A 286 -28.26 4.12 -12.10
C CYS A 286 -29.44 3.60 -11.27
N SER A 287 -30.21 2.68 -11.84
CA SER A 287 -31.18 1.87 -11.10
C SER A 287 -30.48 0.90 -10.13
N ASP A 288 -31.20 0.45 -9.11
CA ASP A 288 -30.64 -0.46 -8.10
C ASP A 288 -30.26 -1.82 -8.71
N GLU A 289 -30.91 -2.24 -9.80
CA GLU A 289 -30.59 -3.48 -10.51
C GLU A 289 -29.29 -3.36 -11.31
N GLU A 290 -29.06 -2.23 -12.00
CA GLU A 290 -27.78 -1.94 -12.65
C GLU A 290 -26.60 -1.84 -11.67
N ILE A 291 -26.89 -1.45 -10.42
CA ILE A 291 -25.90 -1.34 -9.33
C ILE A 291 -25.56 -2.72 -8.73
N ARG A 292 -26.53 -3.64 -8.67
CA ARG A 292 -26.35 -5.04 -8.24
C ARG A 292 -25.60 -5.90 -9.25
N GLN A 293 -25.78 -5.63 -10.54
CA GLN A 293 -25.17 -6.41 -11.62
C GLN A 293 -23.73 -5.99 -11.94
N ASN A 294 -22.91 -6.95 -12.40
CA ASN A 294 -21.57 -6.66 -12.91
C ASN A 294 -21.61 -6.23 -14.39
N THR A 295 -22.09 -5.02 -14.63
CA THR A 295 -22.08 -4.38 -15.96
C THR A 295 -20.66 -4.31 -16.54
N LYS A 296 -20.56 -4.51 -17.86
CA LYS A 296 -19.30 -4.32 -18.60
C LYS A 296 -18.90 -2.84 -18.66
N PHE A 297 -17.61 -2.59 -18.80
CA PHE A 297 -17.00 -1.26 -19.01
C PHE A 297 -17.09 -0.76 -20.47
N TYR A 298 -17.75 -1.50 -21.36
CA TYR A 298 -17.97 -1.14 -22.77
C TYR A 298 -19.43 -1.39 -23.20
N GLU A 299 -19.87 -0.59 -24.17
CA GLU A 299 -21.13 -0.76 -24.90
C GLU A 299 -20.92 -0.49 -26.40
N LYS A 300 -21.87 -0.94 -27.22
CA LYS A 300 -21.83 -0.69 -28.67
C LYS A 300 -22.53 0.63 -28.98
N PHE A 301 -21.75 1.65 -29.32
CA PHE A 301 -22.29 2.84 -29.96
C PHE A 301 -22.66 2.52 -31.41
N VAL A 302 -23.91 2.77 -31.77
CA VAL A 302 -24.37 2.77 -33.17
C VAL A 302 -24.36 4.22 -33.62
N PHE A 303 -23.35 4.59 -34.42
CA PHE A 303 -23.36 5.85 -35.14
C PHE A 303 -24.26 5.68 -36.37
N ASN A 304 -25.29 6.51 -36.48
CA ASN A 304 -26.17 6.51 -37.66
C ASN A 304 -25.64 7.51 -38.68
N PHE A 305 -25.09 7.01 -39.78
CA PHE A 305 -24.49 7.83 -40.84
C PHE A 305 -25.52 8.35 -41.86
N SER A 306 -26.79 7.91 -41.80
CA SER A 306 -27.80 8.21 -42.83
C SER A 306 -28.11 9.71 -42.99
N GLU A 307 -27.99 10.51 -41.93
CA GLU A 307 -28.19 11.97 -41.99
C GLU A 307 -27.02 12.72 -42.65
N GLU A 308 -25.89 12.04 -42.91
CA GLU A 308 -24.70 12.61 -43.54
C GLU A 308 -24.48 12.12 -44.97
N GLU A 309 -25.19 11.09 -45.43
CA GLU A 309 -25.24 10.71 -46.85
C GLU A 309 -26.12 11.67 -47.68
N ASP A 310 -27.15 12.26 -47.07
CA ASP A 310 -27.98 13.33 -47.67
C ASP A 310 -27.26 14.70 -47.74
N ALA A 311 -26.14 14.86 -47.03
CA ALA A 311 -25.32 16.05 -47.06
C ALA A 311 -24.10 15.83 -47.97
N ASN A 312 -23.93 16.68 -49.00
CA ASN A 312 -22.75 16.64 -49.90
C ASN A 312 -21.45 17.13 -49.21
N MET A 313 -21.04 16.45 -48.15
CA MET A 313 -19.77 16.60 -47.44
C MET A 313 -18.72 15.71 -48.12
N SER A 314 -17.44 16.13 -48.11
CA SER A 314 -16.37 15.19 -48.49
C SER A 314 -16.25 14.08 -47.44
N GLN A 315 -15.85 12.88 -47.86
CA GLN A 315 -15.58 11.76 -46.93
C GLN A 315 -14.58 12.16 -45.83
N GLU A 316 -13.62 13.02 -46.15
CA GLU A 316 -12.64 13.58 -45.21
C GLU A 316 -13.28 14.55 -44.19
N THR A 317 -14.28 15.35 -44.58
CA THR A 317 -15.05 16.20 -43.65
C THR A 317 -15.92 15.36 -42.72
N VAL A 318 -16.54 14.30 -43.25
CA VAL A 318 -17.30 13.31 -42.47
C VAL A 318 -16.37 12.60 -41.48
N PHE A 319 -15.22 12.11 -41.94
CA PHE A 319 -14.19 11.50 -41.10
C PHE A 319 -13.69 12.42 -39.98
N LEU A 320 -13.42 13.70 -40.26
CA LEU A 320 -12.96 14.69 -39.26
C LEU A 320 -14.03 15.08 -38.21
N ARG A 321 -15.32 14.93 -38.53
CA ARG A 321 -16.40 14.97 -37.53
C ARG A 321 -16.46 13.69 -36.68
N HIS A 322 -15.93 12.58 -37.19
CA HIS A 322 -16.08 11.26 -36.61
C HIS A 322 -14.92 10.81 -35.72
N VAL A 323 -13.69 11.27 -35.99
CA VAL A 323 -12.53 11.21 -35.08
C VAL A 323 -12.94 11.66 -33.66
N GLN A 324 -12.49 10.99 -32.59
CA GLN A 324 -12.75 11.48 -31.23
C GLN A 324 -12.09 12.85 -31.05
N GLN A 325 -12.87 13.93 -30.95
CA GLN A 325 -12.35 15.29 -30.79
C GLN A 325 -11.88 15.60 -29.35
N TYR A 326 -11.29 14.61 -28.67
CA TYR A 326 -10.58 14.86 -27.42
C TYR A 326 -9.19 15.41 -27.74
N ASP A 327 -8.97 16.69 -27.46
CA ASP A 327 -7.65 17.29 -27.62
C ASP A 327 -6.68 16.77 -26.55
N TRP A 328 -5.96 15.70 -26.91
CA TRP A 328 -4.86 15.17 -26.12
C TRP A 328 -3.73 16.20 -25.90
N LEU A 329 -3.64 17.33 -26.63
CA LEU A 329 -2.69 18.41 -26.31
C LEU A 329 -3.11 19.18 -25.06
N SER A 330 -4.40 19.54 -24.93
CA SER A 330 -4.94 20.34 -23.82
C SER A 330 -4.67 19.73 -22.43
N GLY A 331 -4.68 18.39 -22.33
CA GLY A 331 -4.59 17.69 -21.05
C GLY A 331 -5.81 17.89 -20.13
N LYS A 332 -6.96 18.27 -20.69
CA LYS A 332 -8.13 18.70 -19.92
C LYS A 332 -9.32 17.78 -20.19
N LEU A 333 -9.52 16.79 -19.31
CA LEU A 333 -10.56 15.78 -19.41
C LEU A 333 -11.93 16.35 -19.79
N CYS A 334 -12.41 15.96 -20.97
CA CYS A 334 -13.72 16.29 -21.48
C CYS A 334 -14.66 15.12 -21.21
N LEU A 335 -15.71 15.36 -20.41
CA LEU A 335 -16.64 14.30 -19.99
C LEU A 335 -17.80 14.07 -20.98
N ASP A 336 -17.77 14.67 -22.16
CA ASP A 336 -18.92 14.61 -23.07
C ASP A 336 -19.08 13.21 -23.69
N ASP A 337 -18.00 12.56 -24.13
CA ASP A 337 -18.03 11.14 -24.53
C ASP A 337 -18.39 10.22 -23.36
N PHE A 338 -17.93 10.54 -22.14
CA PHE A 338 -18.33 9.80 -20.93
C PHE A 338 -19.83 9.94 -20.65
N LYS A 339 -20.41 11.14 -20.76
CA LYS A 339 -21.86 11.39 -20.54
C LYS A 339 -22.75 10.72 -21.58
N ARG A 340 -22.25 10.46 -22.79
CA ARG A 340 -22.94 9.68 -23.83
C ARG A 340 -23.11 8.20 -23.47
N MET A 341 -22.35 7.68 -22.51
CA MET A 341 -22.43 6.28 -22.05
C MET A 341 -23.66 6.04 -21.17
N SER A 342 -24.12 4.79 -21.12
CA SER A 342 -25.18 4.38 -20.18
C SER A 342 -24.70 4.53 -18.71
N PRO A 343 -25.60 4.84 -17.75
CA PRO A 343 -25.21 5.04 -16.34
C PRO A 343 -24.43 3.85 -15.77
N ALA A 344 -24.85 2.62 -16.09
CA ALA A 344 -24.20 1.40 -15.63
C ALA A 344 -22.78 1.19 -16.18
N VAL A 345 -22.50 1.63 -17.42
CA VAL A 345 -21.15 1.63 -18.01
C VAL A 345 -20.29 2.74 -17.39
N ARG A 346 -20.86 3.93 -17.18
CA ARG A 346 -20.20 5.03 -16.45
C ARG A 346 -19.78 4.61 -15.04
N LEU A 347 -20.66 3.93 -14.32
CA LEU A 347 -20.39 3.39 -12.99
C LEU A 347 -19.26 2.36 -13.01
N ALA A 348 -19.22 1.46 -13.99
CA ALA A 348 -18.15 0.47 -14.15
C ALA A 348 -16.77 1.15 -14.31
N ARG A 349 -16.67 2.12 -15.23
CA ARG A 349 -15.43 2.88 -15.50
C ARG A 349 -14.97 3.70 -14.30
N LEU A 350 -15.90 4.33 -13.57
CA LEU A 350 -15.60 5.04 -12.34
C LEU A 350 -15.09 4.09 -11.24
N CYS A 351 -15.62 2.87 -11.14
CA CYS A 351 -15.04 1.84 -10.26
C CYS A 351 -13.60 1.50 -10.66
N ASP A 352 -13.30 1.28 -11.94
CA ASP A 352 -11.93 0.97 -12.39
C ASP A 352 -10.95 2.12 -12.09
N VAL A 353 -11.35 3.38 -12.33
CA VAL A 353 -10.54 4.56 -12.00
C VAL A 353 -10.36 4.75 -10.48
N LEU A 354 -11.41 4.53 -9.67
CA LEU A 354 -11.29 4.54 -8.22
C LEU A 354 -10.39 3.40 -7.71
N ASN A 355 -10.41 2.23 -8.34
CA ASN A 355 -9.52 1.10 -8.04
C ASN A 355 -8.06 1.45 -8.34
N MET A 356 -7.77 2.04 -9.51
CA MET A 356 -6.43 2.56 -9.88
C MET A 356 -5.88 3.50 -8.80
N LEU A 357 -6.67 4.50 -8.41
CA LEU A 357 -6.27 5.48 -7.39
C LEU A 357 -6.07 4.83 -6.01
N THR A 358 -6.96 3.92 -5.62
CA THR A 358 -6.85 3.16 -4.36
C THR A 358 -5.55 2.36 -4.31
N TRP A 359 -5.16 1.71 -5.42
CA TRP A 359 -3.93 0.91 -5.53
C TRP A 359 -2.66 1.73 -5.29
N VAL A 360 -2.57 2.93 -5.87
CA VAL A 360 -1.44 3.86 -5.66
C VAL A 360 -1.32 4.28 -4.19
N LEU A 361 -2.45 4.58 -3.54
CA LEU A 361 -2.48 5.00 -2.13
C LEU A 361 -2.15 3.84 -1.17
N GLU A 362 -2.66 2.63 -1.44
CA GLU A 362 -2.35 1.41 -0.70
C GLU A 362 -0.86 1.03 -0.81
N MET A 363 -0.31 0.98 -2.03
CA MET A 363 1.08 0.61 -2.25
C MET A 363 2.05 1.59 -1.60
N GLU A 364 1.79 2.91 -1.68
CA GLU A 364 2.63 3.89 -1.00
C GLU A 364 2.56 3.72 0.51
N PHE A 365 1.36 3.60 1.09
CA PHE A 365 1.20 3.52 2.53
C PHE A 365 1.73 2.22 3.13
N LEU A 366 1.53 1.06 2.48
CA LEU A 366 2.15 -0.20 2.91
C LEU A 366 3.68 -0.12 2.88
N SER A 367 4.24 0.44 1.80
CA SER A 367 5.68 0.63 1.67
C SER A 367 6.20 1.64 2.69
N TRP A 368 5.43 2.68 3.01
CA TRP A 368 5.71 3.65 4.08
C TRP A 368 5.74 2.99 5.46
N LEU A 369 4.80 2.08 5.76
CA LEU A 369 4.76 1.34 7.02
C LEU A 369 6.02 0.47 7.19
N ASP A 370 6.45 -0.26 6.16
CA ASP A 370 7.67 -1.09 6.21
C ASP A 370 8.95 -0.22 6.26
N HIS A 371 9.04 0.81 5.43
CA HIS A 371 10.15 1.78 5.43
C HIS A 371 10.34 2.47 6.78
N ASN A 372 9.28 2.64 7.58
CA ASN A 372 9.33 3.27 8.89
C ASN A 372 9.05 2.29 10.04
N ARG A 373 9.13 0.97 9.82
CA ARG A 373 8.75 -0.07 10.79
C ARG A 373 9.39 0.02 12.17
N LEU A 374 10.59 0.60 12.28
CA LEU A 374 11.26 0.81 13.58
C LEU A 374 10.64 1.94 14.40
N ARG A 375 10.02 2.94 13.75
CA ARG A 375 9.38 4.09 14.39
C ARG A 375 8.36 4.73 13.44
N GLN A 376 7.09 4.59 13.81
CA GLN A 376 5.93 5.17 13.13
C GLN A 376 5.24 6.13 14.12
N SER A 377 5.86 7.26 14.45
CA SER A 377 5.29 8.27 15.34
C SER A 377 4.51 9.35 14.58
N GLU A 378 3.56 10.03 15.23
CA GLU A 378 2.71 11.05 14.58
C GLU A 378 3.54 12.19 13.95
N SER A 379 4.73 12.47 14.49
CA SER A 379 5.68 13.44 13.92
C SER A 379 6.48 12.93 12.71
N GLU A 380 6.55 11.62 12.46
CA GLU A 380 7.11 11.04 11.24
C GLU A 380 6.04 10.91 10.16
N LEU A 381 4.83 10.51 10.54
CA LEU A 381 3.69 10.43 9.61
C LEU A 381 3.29 11.81 9.06
N ASN A 382 3.56 12.90 9.78
CA ASN A 382 3.22 14.26 9.35
C ASN A 382 4.41 15.14 8.93
N GLN A 383 5.63 14.59 8.80
CA GLN A 383 6.76 15.32 8.20
C GLN A 383 6.47 15.62 6.73
N GLU A 384 6.49 16.89 6.30
CA GLU A 384 6.02 17.31 4.97
C GLU A 384 6.65 16.49 3.81
N ASN A 385 7.97 16.28 3.87
CA ASN A 385 8.71 15.52 2.85
C ASN A 385 8.39 14.02 2.84
N PHE A 386 7.89 13.46 3.96
CA PHE A 386 7.69 12.02 4.16
C PHE A 386 6.23 11.62 4.51
N LYS A 387 5.28 12.57 4.53
CA LYS A 387 3.85 12.32 4.80
C LYS A 387 3.28 11.34 3.78
N SER A 388 2.58 10.30 4.21
CA SER A 388 2.02 9.30 3.30
C SER A 388 0.99 9.92 2.36
N PHE A 389 0.88 9.40 1.13
CA PHE A 389 -0.07 9.87 0.12
C PHE A 389 -1.51 9.80 0.63
N ALA A 390 -1.87 8.71 1.31
CA ALA A 390 -3.18 8.59 1.93
C ALA A 390 -3.45 9.70 2.98
N SER A 391 -2.46 10.05 3.81
CA SER A 391 -2.58 11.12 4.82
C SER A 391 -2.60 12.53 4.20
N ILE A 392 -2.01 12.71 3.01
CA ILE A 392 -2.14 13.94 2.21
C ILE A 392 -3.54 14.01 1.56
N VAL A 393 -3.95 12.95 0.86
CA VAL A 393 -5.18 12.90 0.06
C VAL A 393 -6.43 12.98 0.93
N PHE A 394 -6.49 12.24 2.04
CA PHE A 394 -7.59 12.37 2.99
C PHE A 394 -7.55 13.66 3.82
N GLY A 395 -6.59 14.57 3.59
CA GLY A 395 -6.47 15.85 4.30
C GLY A 395 -6.24 15.71 5.80
N MET A 396 -5.87 14.52 6.29
CA MET A 396 -5.80 14.25 7.72
C MET A 396 -4.70 15.08 8.40
N SER A 397 -5.04 15.69 9.52
CA SER A 397 -4.10 16.34 10.43
C SER A 397 -4.09 15.62 11.77
N ALA A 398 -3.20 16.02 12.69
CA ALA A 398 -3.21 15.52 14.07
C ALA A 398 -4.58 15.72 14.74
N GLU A 399 -5.27 16.82 14.44
CA GLU A 399 -6.54 17.21 15.06
C GLU A 399 -7.75 16.67 14.28
N THR A 400 -7.73 16.78 12.96
CA THR A 400 -8.86 16.45 12.08
C THR A 400 -8.63 15.13 11.36
N ARG A 401 -9.41 14.10 11.73
CA ARG A 401 -9.48 12.81 11.01
C ARG A 401 -10.69 12.71 10.07
N LEU A 402 -11.82 13.31 10.43
CA LEU A 402 -13.07 13.29 9.66
C LEU A 402 -13.17 14.51 8.74
N THR A 403 -12.40 14.51 7.66
CA THR A 403 -12.46 15.52 6.57
C THR A 403 -13.62 15.24 5.62
N ASP A 404 -13.94 16.17 4.71
CA ASP A 404 -15.12 16.05 3.85
C ASP A 404 -15.00 14.92 2.81
N ILE A 405 -13.82 14.70 2.23
CA ILE A 405 -13.53 13.54 1.38
C ILE A 405 -13.69 12.21 2.15
N VAL A 406 -13.31 12.18 3.43
CA VAL A 406 -13.51 10.99 4.30
C VAL A 406 -14.99 10.79 4.60
N LYS A 407 -15.76 11.84 4.88
CA LYS A 407 -17.23 11.78 5.04
C LYS A 407 -17.91 11.26 3.77
N GLN A 408 -17.46 11.71 2.60
CA GLN A 408 -18.00 11.30 1.31
C GLN A 408 -17.72 9.81 1.03
N ILE A 409 -16.48 9.33 1.21
CA ILE A 409 -16.14 7.90 1.06
C ILE A 409 -16.99 7.04 2.00
N MET A 410 -17.17 7.47 3.26
CA MET A 410 -18.03 6.80 4.24
C MET A 410 -19.52 6.82 3.86
N ARG A 411 -20.02 7.92 3.29
CA ARG A 411 -21.39 8.07 2.79
C ARG A 411 -21.64 7.17 1.58
N LEU A 412 -20.74 7.21 0.60
CA LEU A 412 -20.78 6.40 -0.61
C LEU A 412 -20.72 4.89 -0.31
N TYR A 413 -19.89 4.46 0.65
CA TYR A 413 -19.91 3.08 1.12
C TYR A 413 -21.27 2.71 1.73
N GLY A 414 -21.85 3.58 2.56
CA GLY A 414 -23.19 3.39 3.12
C GLY A 414 -24.29 3.29 2.05
N GLN A 415 -24.22 4.10 0.99
CA GLN A 415 -25.16 4.08 -0.14
C GLN A 415 -24.98 2.84 -1.03
N ALA A 416 -23.74 2.45 -1.31
CA ALA A 416 -23.42 1.24 -2.06
C ALA A 416 -23.98 -0.01 -1.36
N VAL A 417 -23.84 -0.09 -0.04
CA VAL A 417 -24.44 -1.15 0.78
C VAL A 417 -25.97 -1.09 0.74
N ALA A 418 -26.58 0.09 0.93
CA ALA A 418 -28.04 0.25 0.93
C ALA A 418 -28.69 -0.19 -0.41
N LYS A 419 -28.02 0.05 -1.54
CA LYS A 419 -28.46 -0.39 -2.87
C LYS A 419 -28.09 -1.84 -3.22
N SER A 420 -27.32 -2.53 -2.36
CA SER A 420 -26.75 -3.86 -2.59
C SER A 420 -25.81 -3.93 -3.81
N MET A 421 -24.87 -3.00 -3.90
CA MET A 421 -23.88 -2.91 -4.97
C MET A 421 -23.09 -4.22 -5.19
N PHE A 422 -22.80 -4.54 -6.45
CA PHE A 422 -22.00 -5.71 -6.82
C PHE A 422 -20.71 -5.80 -5.97
N PRO A 423 -20.41 -6.95 -5.31
CA PRO A 423 -19.42 -7.00 -4.22
C PRO A 423 -18.01 -6.52 -4.60
N GLU A 424 -17.54 -6.78 -5.82
CA GLU A 424 -16.21 -6.35 -6.27
C GLU A 424 -16.11 -4.82 -6.38
N ARG A 425 -17.20 -4.14 -6.76
CA ARG A 425 -17.30 -2.68 -6.81
C ARG A 425 -17.38 -2.09 -5.40
N GLN A 426 -18.23 -2.65 -4.54
CA GLN A 426 -18.35 -2.24 -3.13
C GLN A 426 -17.01 -2.36 -2.38
N ARG A 427 -16.21 -3.39 -2.69
CA ARG A 427 -14.90 -3.64 -2.09
C ARG A 427 -13.88 -2.52 -2.35
N ILE A 428 -14.03 -1.70 -3.40
CA ILE A 428 -13.14 -0.55 -3.66
C ILE A 428 -13.37 0.54 -2.61
N LEU A 429 -14.64 0.89 -2.36
CA LEU A 429 -15.02 1.83 -1.29
C LEU A 429 -14.65 1.27 0.08
N GLN A 430 -14.80 -0.05 0.28
CA GLN A 430 -14.37 -0.72 1.51
C GLN A 430 -12.86 -0.59 1.75
N ARG A 431 -12.03 -0.83 0.73
CA ARG A 431 -10.57 -0.67 0.80
C ARG A 431 -10.16 0.76 1.13
N LEU A 432 -10.84 1.77 0.55
CA LEU A 432 -10.64 3.17 0.91
C LEU A 432 -10.98 3.44 2.38
N VAL A 433 -12.09 2.90 2.90
CA VAL A 433 -12.43 2.97 4.34
C VAL A 433 -11.37 2.27 5.19
N SER A 434 -10.93 1.07 4.83
CA SER A 434 -9.89 0.33 5.55
C SER A 434 -8.55 1.08 5.57
N LEU A 435 -8.19 1.77 4.49
CA LEU A 435 -7.03 2.66 4.41
C LEU A 435 -7.19 3.89 5.30
N ILE A 436 -8.32 4.59 5.24
CA ILE A 436 -8.67 5.73 6.11
C ILE A 436 -8.53 5.38 7.60
N ILE A 437 -9.09 4.24 8.01
CA ILE A 437 -9.11 3.79 9.39
C ILE A 437 -7.70 3.42 9.88
N GLU A 438 -6.88 2.73 9.07
CA GLU A 438 -5.52 2.37 9.47
C GLU A 438 -4.55 3.57 9.43
N VAL A 439 -4.73 4.54 8.53
CA VAL A 439 -3.96 5.81 8.56
C VAL A 439 -4.23 6.56 9.86
N SER A 440 -5.49 6.68 10.29
CA SER A 440 -5.84 7.29 11.59
C SER A 440 -5.26 6.50 12.78
N ASN A 441 -5.35 5.17 12.74
CA ASN A 441 -4.81 4.27 13.76
C ASN A 441 -3.29 4.42 13.90
N THR A 442 -2.57 4.43 12.77
CA THR A 442 -1.12 4.63 12.68
C THR A 442 -0.71 6.00 13.23
N ALA A 443 -1.50 7.03 12.94
CA ALA A 443 -1.29 8.38 13.43
C ALA A 443 -1.44 8.51 14.96
N GLU A 444 -2.12 7.59 15.64
CA GLU A 444 -2.29 7.59 17.10
C GLU A 444 -1.38 6.59 17.85
N LEU A 445 -0.36 6.02 17.20
CA LEU A 445 0.59 5.10 17.83
C LEU A 445 1.38 5.79 18.96
N LYS A 446 1.18 5.32 20.19
CA LYS A 446 1.76 5.93 21.40
C LYS A 446 3.09 5.28 21.76
N TYR A 447 4.12 6.10 21.89
CA TYR A 447 5.45 5.71 22.35
C TYR A 447 5.67 6.18 23.79
N VAL A 448 6.17 5.29 24.64
CA VAL A 448 6.53 5.58 26.03
C VAL A 448 7.88 4.89 26.28
N ASP A 449 8.87 5.65 26.78
CA ASP A 449 10.25 5.21 26.98
C ASP A 449 10.94 4.68 25.70
N ASN A 450 10.65 5.33 24.57
CA ASN A 450 11.04 4.88 23.21
C ASN A 450 10.54 3.45 22.87
N ALA A 451 9.41 3.03 23.46
CA ALA A 451 8.75 1.76 23.16
C ALA A 451 7.26 1.97 22.82
N VAL A 452 6.79 1.34 21.75
CA VAL A 452 5.41 1.48 21.24
C VAL A 452 4.43 0.67 22.07
N ILE A 453 3.24 1.21 22.27
CA ILE A 453 2.07 0.52 22.81
C ILE A 453 1.25 0.02 21.61
N TYR A 454 1.27 -1.28 21.35
CA TYR A 454 0.60 -1.90 20.19
C TYR A 454 0.11 -3.31 20.56
N PRO A 455 -1.03 -3.80 20.01
CA PRO A 455 -2.05 -3.03 19.29
C PRO A 455 -2.78 -2.05 20.23
N ASN A 456 -3.05 -0.84 19.75
CA ASN A 456 -3.68 0.23 20.54
C ASN A 456 -4.55 1.13 19.64
N LEU A 457 -5.87 1.04 19.78
CA LEU A 457 -6.81 1.89 19.06
C LEU A 457 -6.98 3.22 19.80
N GLY A 458 -6.59 4.32 19.16
CA GLY A 458 -6.61 5.65 19.75
C GLY A 458 -8.01 6.29 19.84
N PRO A 459 -8.20 7.31 20.70
CA PRO A 459 -9.49 7.97 20.87
C PRO A 459 -10.01 8.68 19.62
N LYS A 460 -9.14 9.27 18.77
CA LYS A 460 -9.58 9.95 17.53
C LYS A 460 -10.03 8.94 16.48
N THR A 461 -9.40 7.76 16.44
CA THR A 461 -9.77 6.65 15.55
C THR A 461 -11.05 5.98 16.03
N ARG A 462 -11.25 5.83 17.35
CA ARG A 462 -12.56 5.44 17.89
C ARG A 462 -13.67 6.44 17.55
N LEU A 463 -13.39 7.74 17.65
CA LEU A 463 -14.34 8.77 17.24
C LEU A 463 -14.65 8.68 15.73
N LEU A 464 -13.62 8.49 14.90
CA LEU A 464 -13.77 8.29 13.46
C LEU A 464 -14.62 7.05 13.12
N ILE A 465 -14.46 5.93 13.84
CA ILE A 465 -15.30 4.74 13.70
C ILE A 465 -16.74 5.01 14.17
N ALA A 466 -16.90 5.73 15.28
CA ALA A 466 -18.22 6.12 15.80
C ALA A 466 -18.96 7.07 14.84
N ASP A 467 -18.24 7.97 14.16
CA ASP A 467 -18.79 8.88 13.16
C ASP A 467 -19.07 8.16 11.84
N PHE A 468 -18.20 7.23 11.41
CA PHE A 468 -18.51 6.31 10.31
C PHE A 468 -19.80 5.52 10.58
N PHE A 469 -19.99 4.99 11.79
CA PHE A 469 -21.22 4.31 12.15
C PHE A 469 -22.46 5.22 12.07
N LYS A 470 -22.35 6.50 12.47
CA LYS A 470 -23.44 7.49 12.30
C LYS A 470 -23.75 7.75 10.83
N ILE A 471 -22.73 7.89 9.97
CA ILE A 471 -22.88 8.10 8.52
C ILE A 471 -23.50 6.85 7.87
N PHE A 472 -23.00 5.65 8.20
CA PHE A 472 -23.56 4.39 7.71
C PHE A 472 -25.05 4.26 8.10
N ARG A 473 -25.40 4.57 9.36
CA ARG A 473 -26.78 4.57 9.89
C ARG A 473 -27.69 5.62 9.26
N SER A 474 -27.17 6.72 8.70
CA SER A 474 -28.01 7.69 8.00
C SER A 474 -28.38 7.25 6.59
N GLN A 475 -27.59 6.34 5.99
CA GLN A 475 -27.91 5.71 4.70
C GLN A 475 -28.66 4.37 4.88
N ASN A 476 -28.43 3.66 5.98
CA ASN A 476 -29.01 2.34 6.30
C ASN A 476 -29.79 2.42 7.63
N PRO A 477 -31.13 2.59 7.61
CA PRO A 477 -31.92 2.73 8.83
C PRO A 477 -31.85 1.49 9.75
N PRO A 478 -31.92 1.63 11.09
CA PRO A 478 -31.92 0.49 12.02
C PRO A 478 -33.07 -0.52 11.88
N LYS A 479 -34.07 -0.21 11.05
CA LYS A 479 -35.18 -1.09 10.64
C LYS A 479 -34.79 -2.13 9.56
N GLN A 480 -33.50 -2.19 9.21
CA GLN A 480 -32.94 -3.13 8.23
C GLN A 480 -31.80 -3.91 8.90
N ILE A 481 -32.14 -4.73 9.90
CA ILE A 481 -31.15 -5.45 10.71
C ILE A 481 -30.31 -6.40 9.85
N SER A 482 -30.92 -7.04 8.85
CA SER A 482 -30.26 -7.93 7.91
C SER A 482 -29.15 -7.23 7.13
N THR A 483 -29.26 -5.94 6.83
CA THR A 483 -28.20 -5.14 6.21
C THR A 483 -27.00 -5.01 7.13
N TYR A 484 -27.19 -4.77 8.43
CA TYR A 484 -26.11 -4.76 9.42
C TYR A 484 -25.49 -6.15 9.60
N LEU A 485 -26.30 -7.20 9.72
CA LEU A 485 -25.85 -8.59 9.87
C LEU A 485 -25.00 -9.06 8.67
N LYS A 486 -25.37 -8.66 7.45
CA LYS A 486 -24.61 -8.96 6.22
C LYS A 486 -23.34 -8.10 6.09
N THR A 487 -23.39 -6.83 6.48
CA THR A 487 -22.31 -5.86 6.20
C THR A 487 -21.17 -5.89 7.23
N ILE A 488 -21.49 -6.02 8.53
CA ILE A 488 -20.47 -5.99 9.59
C ILE A 488 -19.36 -7.06 9.37
N PRO A 489 -19.66 -8.32 9.00
CA PRO A 489 -18.62 -9.31 8.71
C PRO A 489 -17.71 -9.00 7.52
N LEU A 490 -18.15 -8.15 6.57
CA LEU A 490 -17.40 -7.86 5.34
C LEU A 490 -16.27 -6.84 5.54
N LEU A 491 -16.43 -5.89 6.46
CA LEU A 491 -15.44 -4.85 6.78
C LEU A 491 -14.08 -5.46 7.13
N ASP A 492 -12.98 -5.09 6.49
CA ASP A 492 -11.71 -5.85 6.54
C ASP A 492 -11.07 -5.95 7.94
N HIS A 493 -11.04 -4.84 8.68
CA HIS A 493 -10.32 -4.73 9.95
C HIS A 493 -11.09 -5.36 11.12
N PRO A 494 -10.51 -6.32 11.88
CA PRO A 494 -11.18 -6.90 13.05
C PRO A 494 -11.57 -5.84 14.10
N TYR A 495 -10.74 -4.81 14.27
CA TYR A 495 -11.02 -3.72 15.21
C TYR A 495 -12.04 -2.70 14.70
N LEU A 496 -12.26 -2.62 13.38
CA LEU A 496 -13.41 -1.92 12.82
C LEU A 496 -14.68 -2.73 13.07
N ARG A 497 -14.66 -4.04 12.80
CA ARG A 497 -15.80 -4.96 13.02
C ARG A 497 -16.29 -4.95 14.46
N TYR A 498 -15.43 -5.18 15.46
CA TYR A 498 -15.91 -5.26 16.84
C TYR A 498 -16.40 -3.90 17.39
N GLU A 499 -15.80 -2.76 17.02
CA GLU A 499 -16.32 -1.44 17.40
C GLU A 499 -17.64 -1.13 16.65
N PHE A 500 -17.80 -1.53 15.37
CA PHE A 500 -19.09 -1.43 14.66
C PHE A 500 -20.18 -2.28 15.32
N THR A 501 -19.88 -3.52 15.71
CA THR A 501 -20.81 -4.36 16.47
C THR A 501 -21.19 -3.74 17.79
N ASP A 502 -20.23 -3.20 18.56
CA ASP A 502 -20.53 -2.49 19.81
C ASP A 502 -21.44 -1.28 19.54
N HIS A 503 -21.13 -0.47 18.53
CA HIS A 503 -21.98 0.66 18.13
C HIS A 503 -23.39 0.27 17.67
N PHE A 504 -23.54 -0.88 16.98
CA PHE A 504 -24.84 -1.45 16.60
C PHE A 504 -25.61 -1.96 17.82
N LEU A 505 -25.00 -2.78 18.67
CA LEU A 505 -25.65 -3.35 19.84
C LEU A 505 -26.03 -2.27 20.89
N ARG A 506 -25.29 -1.15 20.95
CA ARG A 506 -25.65 0.06 21.73
C ARG A 506 -26.92 0.77 21.23
N LEU A 507 -27.48 0.42 20.07
CA LEU A 507 -28.83 0.87 19.67
C LEU A 507 -29.92 0.14 20.48
N PHE A 508 -29.61 -1.06 20.96
CA PHE A 508 -30.47 -1.94 21.76
C PHE A 508 -30.05 -1.89 23.24
N SER A 509 -30.09 -3.00 23.97
CA SER A 509 -29.84 -3.05 25.42
C SER A 509 -28.36 -2.99 25.85
N PHE A 510 -27.39 -2.99 24.93
CA PHE A 510 -25.98 -3.22 25.26
C PHE A 510 -25.34 -2.02 26.01
N PRO A 511 -24.51 -2.25 27.07
CA PRO A 511 -23.94 -1.19 27.89
C PRO A 511 -23.10 -0.15 27.13
N LYS A 512 -23.38 1.14 27.38
CA LYS A 512 -22.72 2.28 26.71
C LYS A 512 -21.46 2.79 27.43
N LYS A 513 -21.19 2.34 28.66
CA LYS A 513 -20.14 2.89 29.55
C LYS A 513 -18.73 2.37 29.27
N LEU A 514 -18.59 1.13 28.79
CA LEU A 514 -17.31 0.46 28.58
C LEU A 514 -17.00 0.31 27.07
N PRO A 515 -15.73 0.40 26.66
CA PRO A 515 -15.30 -0.02 25.32
C PRO A 515 -15.45 -1.55 25.17
N PHE A 516 -15.55 -2.03 23.94
CA PHE A 516 -15.63 -3.46 23.69
C PHE A 516 -14.35 -4.20 24.12
N GLY A 517 -14.54 -5.41 24.64
CA GLY A 517 -13.50 -6.32 25.10
C GLY A 517 -14.06 -7.41 26.03
N PRO A 518 -13.26 -8.42 26.42
CA PRO A 518 -13.70 -9.56 27.22
C PRO A 518 -14.45 -9.20 28.51
N GLN A 519 -14.00 -8.19 29.25
CA GLN A 519 -14.68 -7.71 30.48
C GLN A 519 -16.13 -7.28 30.19
N LYS A 520 -16.36 -6.55 29.09
CA LYS A 520 -17.70 -6.06 28.73
C LYS A 520 -18.66 -7.21 28.41
N VAL A 521 -18.15 -8.26 27.77
CA VAL A 521 -18.92 -9.48 27.47
C VAL A 521 -19.22 -10.25 28.75
N VAL A 522 -18.27 -10.34 29.69
CA VAL A 522 -18.48 -10.91 31.03
C VAL A 522 -19.58 -10.16 31.79
N GLU A 523 -19.54 -8.83 31.81
CA GLU A 523 -20.56 -8.00 32.48
C GLU A 523 -21.95 -8.20 31.84
N GLU A 524 -22.03 -8.32 30.51
CA GLU A 524 -23.28 -8.54 29.78
C GLU A 524 -23.97 -9.88 30.11
N PHE A 525 -23.20 -10.98 30.15
CA PHE A 525 -23.72 -12.28 30.57
C PHE A 525 -24.08 -12.29 32.07
N THR A 526 -23.26 -11.65 32.92
CA THR A 526 -23.54 -11.53 34.36
C THR A 526 -24.84 -10.74 34.61
N ALA A 527 -25.07 -9.68 33.83
CA ALA A 527 -26.29 -8.88 33.89
C ALA A 527 -27.47 -9.48 33.12
N ARG A 528 -27.31 -10.65 32.48
CA ARG A 528 -28.36 -11.42 31.77
C ARG A 528 -29.21 -10.62 30.77
N GLN A 529 -28.64 -9.56 30.19
CA GLN A 529 -29.38 -8.62 29.34
C GLN A 529 -29.92 -9.25 28.05
N TRP A 530 -29.29 -10.34 27.59
CA TRP A 530 -29.71 -11.14 26.44
C TRP A 530 -31.11 -11.78 26.59
N ILE A 531 -31.64 -11.92 27.82
CA ILE A 531 -33.01 -12.41 28.07
C ILE A 531 -34.07 -11.45 27.48
N LYS A 532 -33.74 -10.17 27.31
CA LYS A 532 -34.66 -9.15 26.78
C LYS A 532 -35.00 -9.31 25.29
N TYR A 533 -34.24 -10.11 24.55
CA TYR A 533 -34.49 -10.39 23.14
C TYR A 533 -35.33 -11.66 23.02
N LYS A 534 -36.29 -11.66 22.08
CA LYS A 534 -37.09 -12.83 21.71
C LYS A 534 -36.22 -13.92 21.08
N LEU A 535 -36.70 -15.16 21.13
CA LEU A 535 -36.14 -16.26 20.33
C LEU A 535 -36.47 -16.03 18.84
N LYS A 536 -35.64 -16.54 17.94
CA LYS A 536 -35.87 -16.41 16.50
C LYS A 536 -37.20 -17.03 16.04
N SER A 537 -37.66 -18.09 16.71
CA SER A 537 -38.97 -18.71 16.47
C SER A 537 -40.19 -17.90 16.98
N GLU A 538 -39.97 -16.76 17.65
CA GLU A 538 -41.01 -15.84 18.15
C GLU A 538 -41.08 -14.54 17.32
N ILE A 539 -40.27 -14.45 16.26
CA ILE A 539 -40.19 -13.34 15.31
C ILE A 539 -40.69 -13.88 13.96
N ALA A 540 -41.45 -13.08 13.21
CA ALA A 540 -41.89 -13.47 11.87
C ALA A 540 -40.72 -13.36 10.89
N ASP A 541 -40.61 -14.27 9.92
CA ASP A 541 -39.47 -14.29 8.98
C ASP A 541 -39.31 -12.99 8.15
N ASP A 542 -40.38 -12.19 8.02
CA ASP A 542 -40.40 -10.89 7.33
C ASP A 542 -40.05 -9.67 8.24
N ASP A 543 -39.87 -9.85 9.56
CA ASP A 543 -39.68 -8.75 10.53
C ASP A 543 -38.20 -8.37 10.71
N ASP A 544 -37.65 -7.62 9.75
CA ASP A 544 -36.26 -7.11 9.78
C ASP A 544 -36.04 -5.94 10.78
N GLU A 545 -37.02 -5.66 11.66
CA GLU A 545 -36.93 -4.63 12.70
C GLU A 545 -36.58 -5.19 14.10
N GLN A 546 -36.65 -6.52 14.30
CA GLN A 546 -36.37 -7.15 15.60
C GLN A 546 -35.11 -8.03 15.56
N LEU A 547 -34.12 -7.70 16.41
CA LEU A 547 -32.91 -8.52 16.57
C LEU A 547 -33.22 -9.75 17.44
N SER A 548 -33.06 -10.96 16.91
CA SER A 548 -33.24 -12.19 17.69
C SER A 548 -32.15 -12.37 18.75
N ARG A 549 -32.44 -13.15 19.79
CA ARG A 549 -31.49 -13.53 20.84
C ARG A 549 -30.29 -14.29 20.28
N GLU A 550 -30.53 -15.12 19.28
CA GLU A 550 -29.56 -15.96 18.58
C GLU A 550 -28.59 -15.09 17.76
N GLU A 551 -29.11 -14.14 16.99
CA GLU A 551 -28.28 -13.18 16.24
C GLU A 551 -27.54 -12.21 17.16
N TYR A 552 -28.16 -11.80 18.27
CA TYR A 552 -27.51 -10.99 19.32
C TYR A 552 -26.28 -11.70 19.91
N LEU A 553 -26.43 -12.97 20.28
CA LEU A 553 -25.35 -13.79 20.83
C LEU A 553 -24.29 -14.13 19.77
N ALA A 554 -24.69 -14.37 18.52
CA ALA A 554 -23.74 -14.60 17.42
C ALA A 554 -22.91 -13.34 17.09
N LEU A 555 -23.52 -12.16 17.09
CA LEU A 555 -22.82 -10.87 16.93
C LEU A 555 -21.79 -10.65 18.05
N LEU A 556 -22.18 -10.86 19.30
CA LEU A 556 -21.26 -10.75 20.45
C LEU A 556 -20.09 -11.74 20.35
N LEU A 557 -20.34 -12.98 19.94
CA LEU A 557 -19.31 -14.00 19.76
C LEU A 557 -18.33 -13.63 18.64
N ASN A 558 -18.84 -13.13 17.51
CA ASN A 558 -18.00 -12.75 16.37
C ASN A 558 -17.19 -11.48 16.66
N ALA A 559 -17.76 -10.50 17.35
CA ALA A 559 -17.02 -9.33 17.85
C ALA A 559 -15.92 -9.72 18.85
N LEU A 560 -16.14 -10.74 19.70
CA LEU A 560 -15.13 -11.26 20.61
C LEU A 560 -14.00 -11.98 19.88
N LYS A 561 -14.32 -12.83 18.89
CA LYS A 561 -13.34 -13.46 17.97
C LYS A 561 -12.51 -12.41 17.22
N ASP A 562 -13.12 -11.29 16.84
CA ASP A 562 -12.42 -10.19 16.18
C ASP A 562 -11.50 -9.37 17.12
N TYR A 563 -11.91 -9.16 18.37
CA TYR A 563 -11.04 -8.56 19.39
C TYR A 563 -9.84 -9.46 19.69
N ASP A 564 -10.05 -10.77 19.82
CA ASP A 564 -8.98 -11.78 19.93
C ASP A 564 -8.06 -11.74 18.71
N LYS A 565 -8.60 -11.83 17.49
CA LYS A 565 -7.82 -11.77 16.23
C LYS A 565 -6.96 -10.50 16.12
N TRP A 566 -7.46 -9.35 16.56
CA TRP A 566 -6.70 -8.09 16.56
C TRP A 566 -5.50 -8.10 17.52
N LEU A 567 -5.63 -8.74 18.68
CA LEU A 567 -4.56 -8.86 19.68
C LEU A 567 -3.70 -10.13 19.52
N ASN A 568 -4.18 -11.12 18.78
CA ASN A 568 -3.66 -12.48 18.77
C ASN A 568 -3.58 -13.07 20.20
N LEU A 569 -4.70 -13.02 20.94
CA LEU A 569 -4.76 -13.58 22.30
C LEU A 569 -4.63 -15.11 22.26
N GLU A 570 -5.20 -15.76 21.24
CA GLU A 570 -5.03 -17.21 21.00
C GLU A 570 -3.53 -17.57 20.89
N GLY A 571 -2.77 -16.85 20.07
CA GLY A 571 -1.33 -17.07 19.92
C GLY A 571 -0.57 -16.82 21.21
N PHE A 572 -0.84 -15.70 21.91
CA PHE A 572 -0.24 -15.43 23.23
C PHE A 572 -0.49 -16.57 24.21
N TRP A 573 -1.73 -17.06 24.27
CA TRP A 573 -2.15 -18.12 25.16
C TRP A 573 -1.53 -19.48 24.80
N LYS A 574 -1.42 -19.78 23.50
CA LYS A 574 -0.71 -20.96 22.97
C LYS A 574 0.76 -20.96 23.41
N TYR A 575 1.49 -19.86 23.26
CA TYR A 575 2.89 -19.78 23.69
C TYR A 575 3.06 -19.81 25.21
N LEU A 576 2.09 -19.29 25.97
CA LEU A 576 2.09 -19.36 27.44
C LEU A 576 1.92 -20.82 27.93
N LYS A 577 1.11 -21.63 27.23
CA LYS A 577 0.97 -23.07 27.45
C LYS A 577 2.20 -23.87 27.01
N SER A 578 2.56 -23.79 25.73
CA SER A 578 3.57 -24.67 25.11
C SER A 578 5.00 -24.35 25.55
N LYS A 579 5.24 -23.10 25.99
CA LYS A 579 6.57 -22.57 26.37
C LYS A 579 7.59 -22.54 25.22
N GLU A 580 7.14 -22.80 24.00
CA GLU A 580 7.92 -22.71 22.76
C GLU A 580 8.40 -21.27 22.54
N LEU A 581 9.56 -21.11 21.89
CA LEU A 581 10.10 -19.79 21.57
C LEU A 581 9.40 -19.22 20.33
N VAL A 582 8.83 -18.03 20.46
CA VAL A 582 8.30 -17.28 19.30
C VAL A 582 9.48 -16.81 18.46
N GLN A 583 9.52 -17.23 17.20
CA GLN A 583 10.53 -16.73 16.26
C GLN A 583 10.16 -15.32 15.77
N PRO A 584 11.13 -14.39 15.64
CA PRO A 584 10.91 -13.14 14.90
C PRO A 584 10.51 -13.42 13.46
N LEU A 585 9.81 -12.48 12.82
CA LEU A 585 9.67 -12.48 11.36
C LEU A 585 11.04 -12.56 10.68
N THR A 586 11.12 -13.27 9.55
CA THR A 586 12.35 -13.32 8.73
C THR A 586 12.16 -12.53 7.44
N ALA A 587 13.15 -11.72 7.09
CA ALA A 587 13.24 -11.05 5.80
C ALA A 587 14.28 -11.78 4.92
N ARG A 588 14.09 -11.69 3.60
CA ARG A 588 15.13 -12.02 2.63
C ARG A 588 16.00 -10.78 2.46
N ILE A 589 17.30 -10.91 2.72
CA ILE A 589 18.26 -9.82 2.50
C ILE A 589 19.04 -10.09 1.22
N SER A 590 19.08 -9.09 0.34
CA SER A 590 20.06 -9.05 -0.76
C SER A 590 21.46 -8.85 -0.15
N PRO A 591 22.46 -9.69 -0.46
CA PRO A 591 23.80 -9.51 0.11
C PRO A 591 24.43 -8.21 -0.40
N ALA A 592 24.42 -7.18 0.44
CA ALA A 592 25.36 -6.07 0.31
C ALA A 592 26.80 -6.63 0.43
N GLU A 593 27.76 -5.95 -0.19
CA GLU A 593 29.16 -6.40 -0.29
C GLU A 593 29.37 -7.70 -1.09
N MET A 594 29.05 -7.67 -2.39
CA MET A 594 30.10 -8.06 -3.34
C MET A 594 30.85 -6.81 -3.75
N VAL A 595 32.14 -6.74 -3.39
CA VAL A 595 33.06 -5.75 -3.97
C VAL A 595 33.07 -5.96 -5.48
N VAL A 596 32.72 -4.91 -6.23
CA VAL A 596 32.93 -4.90 -7.68
C VAL A 596 34.42 -4.73 -7.92
N THR A 597 35.15 -5.85 -7.93
CA THR A 597 36.47 -5.89 -8.57
C THR A 597 36.28 -5.52 -10.03
N GLU A 598 37.02 -4.52 -10.50
CA GLU A 598 36.88 -3.96 -11.84
C GLU A 598 36.94 -5.08 -12.90
N ALA A 599 35.89 -5.19 -13.71
CA ALA A 599 35.86 -6.16 -14.80
C ALA A 599 36.85 -5.70 -15.89
N PRO A 600 37.92 -6.46 -16.20
CA PRO A 600 38.86 -6.07 -17.23
C PRO A 600 38.16 -6.09 -18.60
N VAL A 601 38.49 -5.12 -19.46
CA VAL A 601 37.92 -5.03 -20.82
C VAL A 601 38.48 -6.17 -21.68
N PHE A 602 37.64 -7.16 -21.97
CA PHE A 602 38.01 -8.33 -22.78
C PHE A 602 37.91 -8.05 -24.27
N ARG A 603 38.89 -8.54 -25.04
CA ARG A 603 38.79 -8.67 -26.51
C ARG A 603 38.15 -10.00 -26.88
N LEU A 604 37.33 -10.00 -27.94
CA LEU A 604 36.60 -11.17 -28.46
C LEU A 604 37.52 -12.37 -28.70
N ASP A 605 38.74 -12.11 -29.17
CA ASP A 605 39.82 -13.04 -29.56
C ASP A 605 40.22 -14.06 -28.46
N THR A 606 39.67 -13.96 -27.25
CA THR A 606 39.98 -14.82 -26.09
C THR A 606 38.80 -15.64 -25.56
N LEU A 607 37.64 -15.64 -26.24
CA LEU A 607 36.44 -16.33 -25.78
C LEU A 607 36.48 -17.86 -25.98
N GLU A 608 37.05 -18.33 -27.09
CA GLU A 608 36.90 -19.73 -27.54
C GLU A 608 37.62 -20.75 -26.64
N GLU A 609 38.81 -20.42 -26.12
CA GLU A 609 39.57 -21.33 -25.23
C GLU A 609 38.89 -21.61 -23.87
N LYS A 610 37.89 -20.81 -23.46
CA LYS A 610 37.36 -20.82 -22.08
C LYS A 610 35.92 -21.33 -21.94
N VAL A 611 35.32 -21.83 -23.02
CA VAL A 611 33.94 -22.36 -23.04
C VAL A 611 33.67 -23.42 -21.93
N PRO A 612 34.57 -24.38 -21.62
CA PRO A 612 34.35 -25.33 -20.52
C PRO A 612 34.29 -24.65 -19.15
N THR A 613 35.11 -23.62 -18.94
CA THR A 613 35.17 -22.85 -17.69
C THR A 613 33.92 -21.99 -17.51
N TRP A 614 33.38 -21.43 -18.60
CA TRP A 614 32.11 -20.69 -18.59
C TRP A 614 30.93 -21.55 -18.15
N ASN A 615 30.81 -22.80 -18.63
CA ASN A 615 29.76 -23.71 -18.18
C ASN A 615 29.87 -24.02 -16.68
N ALA A 616 31.10 -24.20 -16.16
CA ALA A 616 31.30 -24.36 -14.71
C ALA A 616 30.96 -23.09 -13.90
N TYR A 617 31.17 -21.90 -14.45
CA TYR A 617 30.84 -20.62 -13.80
C TYR A 617 29.33 -20.32 -13.83
N MET A 618 28.66 -20.61 -14.95
CA MET A 618 27.21 -20.46 -15.12
C MET A 618 26.44 -21.50 -14.30
N ASN A 619 26.88 -22.76 -14.25
CA ASN A 619 26.28 -23.77 -13.37
C ASN A 619 26.54 -23.47 -11.87
N ASN A 620 27.56 -22.68 -11.53
CA ASN A 620 27.72 -22.16 -10.17
C ASN A 620 26.81 -20.95 -9.84
N LYS A 621 26.07 -20.40 -10.82
CA LYS A 621 24.88 -19.57 -10.55
C LYS A 621 23.64 -20.42 -10.19
N ILE A 622 23.84 -21.50 -9.43
CA ILE A 622 22.80 -21.98 -8.51
C ILE A 622 22.36 -20.76 -7.69
N LEU A 623 21.07 -20.43 -7.74
CA LEU A 623 20.45 -19.44 -6.88
C LEU A 623 20.51 -19.93 -5.43
N LYS A 624 21.66 -19.72 -4.78
CA LYS A 624 21.82 -19.85 -3.32
C LYS A 624 20.77 -18.96 -2.69
N GLY A 625 19.71 -19.57 -2.15
CA GLY A 625 18.54 -18.86 -1.66
C GLY A 625 18.96 -17.77 -0.68
N GLN A 626 18.49 -16.54 -0.92
CA GLN A 626 18.85 -15.37 -0.11
C GLN A 626 18.71 -15.70 1.38
N PRO A 627 19.74 -15.40 2.20
CA PRO A 627 19.72 -15.78 3.61
C PRO A 627 18.51 -15.15 4.29
N LYS A 628 17.70 -15.99 4.93
CA LYS A 628 16.61 -15.54 5.81
C LYS A 628 17.25 -14.98 7.08
N VAL A 629 17.13 -13.68 7.28
CA VAL A 629 17.64 -13.00 8.47
C VAL A 629 16.46 -12.57 9.33
N ASN A 630 16.55 -12.79 10.65
CA ASN A 630 15.55 -12.34 11.60
C ASN A 630 15.45 -10.81 11.58
N LEU A 631 14.24 -10.28 11.40
CA LEU A 631 13.98 -8.84 11.52
C LEU A 631 14.23 -8.38 12.97
N PRO A 632 14.66 -7.12 13.17
CA PRO A 632 14.88 -6.57 14.49
C PRO A 632 13.57 -6.53 15.30
N VAL A 633 13.59 -7.10 16.51
CA VAL A 633 12.43 -7.11 17.40
C VAL A 633 12.09 -5.68 17.84
N ALA A 634 10.86 -5.26 17.58
CA ALA A 634 10.34 -3.94 17.93
C ALA A 634 10.46 -3.66 19.44
N ARG A 635 10.71 -2.39 19.79
CA ARG A 635 10.63 -1.93 21.17
C ARG A 635 9.17 -1.82 21.60
N ILE A 636 8.61 -2.91 22.14
CA ILE A 636 7.24 -2.95 22.69
C ILE A 636 7.24 -2.54 24.16
N ASN A 637 6.28 -1.69 24.58
CA ASN A 637 6.07 -1.29 25.97
C ASN A 637 5.46 -2.44 26.79
N MET A 638 6.32 -3.37 27.22
CA MET A 638 5.90 -4.59 27.91
C MET A 638 5.14 -4.34 29.20
N ALA A 639 5.37 -3.22 29.89
CA ALA A 639 4.70 -2.91 31.15
C ALA A 639 3.17 -2.82 30.96
N LYS A 640 2.72 -2.04 29.96
CA LYS A 640 1.29 -1.90 29.66
C LYS A 640 0.72 -3.15 28.98
N MET A 641 1.44 -3.74 28.03
CA MET A 641 0.92 -4.89 27.29
C MET A 641 0.79 -6.16 28.15
N CYS A 642 1.69 -6.41 29.11
CA CYS A 642 1.55 -7.55 30.03
C CYS A 642 0.29 -7.44 30.91
N VAL A 643 -0.09 -6.23 31.33
CA VAL A 643 -1.31 -6.01 32.12
C VAL A 643 -2.55 -6.28 31.26
N ARG A 644 -2.61 -5.72 30.05
CA ARG A 644 -3.75 -5.90 29.14
C ARG A 644 -3.98 -7.36 28.76
N TYR A 645 -2.97 -8.03 28.20
CA TYR A 645 -3.10 -9.44 27.78
C TYR A 645 -3.38 -10.37 28.99
N GLY A 646 -2.85 -10.05 30.17
CA GLY A 646 -3.11 -10.79 31.40
C GLY A 646 -4.55 -10.66 31.91
N GLU A 647 -5.15 -9.48 31.79
CA GLU A 647 -6.55 -9.24 32.16
C GLU A 647 -7.52 -9.79 31.10
N ASP A 648 -7.27 -9.54 29.81
CA ASP A 648 -8.10 -10.06 28.71
C ASP A 648 -8.21 -11.60 28.79
N VAL A 649 -7.10 -12.31 29.02
CA VAL A 649 -7.09 -13.77 29.24
C VAL A 649 -7.77 -14.19 30.54
N ARG A 650 -7.71 -13.40 31.62
CA ARG A 650 -8.43 -13.67 32.87
C ARG A 650 -9.94 -13.60 32.66
N GLN A 651 -10.40 -12.57 31.95
CA GLN A 651 -11.82 -12.35 31.64
C GLN A 651 -12.36 -13.45 30.71
N MET A 652 -11.61 -13.85 29.66
CA MET A 652 -11.95 -15.01 28.82
C MET A 652 -12.11 -16.30 29.64
N ARG A 653 -11.23 -16.54 30.63
CA ARG A 653 -11.29 -17.70 31.53
C ARG A 653 -12.46 -17.63 32.53
N PHE A 654 -12.85 -16.44 32.95
CA PHE A 654 -14.06 -16.24 33.75
C PHE A 654 -15.32 -16.49 32.91
N LEU A 655 -15.38 -15.93 31.69
CA LEU A 655 -16.48 -16.13 30.75
C LEU A 655 -16.74 -17.62 30.47
N ARG A 656 -15.71 -18.43 30.20
CA ARG A 656 -15.86 -19.89 30.03
C ARG A 656 -16.58 -20.55 31.21
N ARG A 657 -16.23 -20.18 32.45
CA ARG A 657 -16.84 -20.74 33.67
C ARG A 657 -18.29 -20.28 33.85
N LEU A 658 -18.55 -18.99 33.67
CA LEU A 658 -19.90 -18.41 33.74
C LEU A 658 -20.85 -19.08 32.72
N LEU A 659 -20.37 -19.29 31.49
CA LEU A 659 -21.14 -19.97 30.46
C LEU A 659 -21.38 -21.45 30.80
N GLN A 660 -20.34 -22.18 31.23
CA GLN A 660 -20.42 -23.61 31.51
C GLN A 660 -21.24 -23.96 32.77
N ILE A 661 -21.26 -23.09 33.79
CA ILE A 661 -21.91 -23.36 35.07
C ILE A 661 -23.32 -22.78 35.11
N ASP A 662 -23.52 -21.56 34.61
CA ASP A 662 -24.77 -20.80 34.83
C ASP A 662 -25.60 -20.65 33.55
N VAL A 663 -24.99 -20.16 32.45
CA VAL A 663 -25.75 -19.74 31.26
C VAL A 663 -26.19 -20.90 30.35
N TYR A 664 -25.40 -21.98 30.25
CA TYR A 664 -25.72 -23.16 29.41
C TYR A 664 -27.04 -23.87 29.80
N LYS A 665 -27.60 -23.58 30.97
CA LYS A 665 -28.92 -24.07 31.41
C LYS A 665 -30.10 -23.24 30.90
N GLU A 666 -29.84 -22.04 30.37
CA GLU A 666 -30.85 -21.01 30.09
C GLU A 666 -30.89 -20.57 28.63
N VAL A 667 -29.79 -20.75 27.88
CA VAL A 667 -29.71 -20.53 26.43
C VAL A 667 -28.57 -21.36 25.84
N ASP A 668 -28.71 -21.79 24.58
CA ASP A 668 -27.63 -22.50 23.89
C ASP A 668 -26.41 -21.57 23.71
N VAL A 669 -25.28 -22.04 24.21
CA VAL A 669 -23.97 -21.38 24.12
C VAL A 669 -22.90 -22.37 23.62
N SER A 670 -23.30 -23.42 22.89
CA SER A 670 -22.40 -24.45 22.36
C SER A 670 -21.27 -23.86 21.53
N ASP A 671 -21.56 -22.94 20.59
CA ASP A 671 -20.55 -22.24 19.78
C ASP A 671 -19.58 -21.40 20.62
N TRP A 672 -20.07 -20.78 21.70
CA TRP A 672 -19.22 -20.04 22.64
C TRP A 672 -18.30 -20.98 23.41
N LEU A 673 -18.84 -22.10 23.90
CA LEU A 673 -18.08 -23.10 24.63
C LEU A 673 -17.06 -23.80 23.72
N ILE A 674 -17.39 -24.09 22.45
CA ILE A 674 -16.46 -24.62 21.44
C ILE A 674 -15.30 -23.64 21.23
N TYR A 675 -15.58 -22.36 20.96
CA TYR A 675 -14.55 -21.33 20.79
C TYR A 675 -13.68 -21.16 22.05
N LEU A 676 -14.29 -21.03 23.23
CA LEU A 676 -13.57 -20.84 24.49
C LEU A 676 -12.84 -22.11 24.97
N ASN A 677 -13.30 -23.31 24.62
CA ASN A 677 -12.59 -24.57 24.85
C ASN A 677 -11.37 -24.68 23.94
N ASN A 678 -11.51 -24.38 22.64
CA ASN A 678 -10.39 -24.39 21.70
C ASN A 678 -9.29 -23.39 22.11
N PHE A 679 -9.69 -22.18 22.55
CA PHE A 679 -8.79 -21.21 23.16
C PHE A 679 -8.18 -21.75 24.48
N ILE A 680 -9.01 -21.95 25.51
CA ILE A 680 -8.53 -22.15 26.88
C ILE A 680 -7.88 -23.53 27.07
N GLY A 681 -8.39 -24.56 26.39
CA GLY A 681 -7.80 -25.88 26.15
C GLY A 681 -6.94 -26.46 27.26
N GLU A 682 -7.59 -26.97 28.31
CA GLU A 682 -7.05 -28.09 29.10
C GLU A 682 -7.71 -29.36 28.53
N PRO A 683 -7.00 -30.48 28.36
CA PRO A 683 -7.63 -31.73 27.93
C PRO A 683 -8.62 -32.20 28.99
N GLU A 684 -9.89 -32.37 28.62
CA GLU A 684 -10.94 -32.68 29.58
C GLU A 684 -10.78 -34.11 30.10
N SER A 685 -10.37 -34.23 31.37
CA SER A 685 -10.38 -35.50 32.11
C SER A 685 -11.82 -35.86 32.50
N MET A 686 -12.64 -36.20 31.50
CA MET A 686 -14.01 -36.70 31.62
C MET A 686 -14.02 -38.10 32.24
N SER A 687 -13.79 -38.19 33.54
CA SER A 687 -14.03 -39.39 34.35
C SER A 687 -15.23 -39.13 35.27
N PRO A 688 -16.46 -39.51 34.88
CA PRO A 688 -17.64 -39.30 35.73
C PRO A 688 -17.57 -40.20 36.97
N ALA A 689 -17.43 -39.59 38.15
CA ALA A 689 -17.59 -40.30 39.42
C ALA A 689 -19.08 -40.64 39.63
N GLY A 690 -19.49 -41.86 39.27
CA GLY A 690 -20.93 -42.17 39.15
C GLY A 690 -21.31 -43.65 39.07
N SER A 691 -20.56 -44.56 39.70
CA SER A 691 -20.93 -45.98 39.76
C SER A 691 -20.50 -46.65 41.07
N ALA A 692 -21.15 -46.24 42.17
CA ALA A 692 -21.13 -46.97 43.43
C ALA A 692 -22.04 -48.20 43.34
N SER A 693 -21.58 -49.27 42.67
CA SER A 693 -22.28 -50.57 42.67
C SER A 693 -21.88 -51.39 43.89
N PHE A 694 -22.84 -51.63 44.79
CA PHE A 694 -22.77 -52.72 45.77
C PHE A 694 -22.50 -54.04 45.05
N PHE A 695 -21.61 -54.87 45.60
CA PHE A 695 -21.74 -56.33 45.53
C PHE A 695 -21.23 -56.97 46.81
N GLU A 696 -21.92 -58.01 47.26
CA GLU A 696 -21.74 -58.62 48.58
C GLU A 696 -20.60 -59.66 48.61
N SER A 697 -20.18 -59.99 49.83
CA SER A 697 -19.27 -61.10 50.12
C SER A 697 -19.97 -62.46 50.00
N GLY A 698 -19.34 -63.47 49.36
CA GLY A 698 -19.97 -64.80 49.35
C GLY A 698 -19.30 -65.94 48.59
N ARG A 699 -18.17 -66.47 49.11
CA ARG A 699 -17.60 -67.81 48.79
C ARG A 699 -17.07 -67.97 47.34
N ILE A 700 -16.16 -68.90 47.03
CA ILE A 700 -15.55 -69.97 47.83
C ILE A 700 -14.10 -69.61 48.17
#